data_AF-A0A2H9LWC4-F1
#
_entry.id   AF-A0A2H9LWC4-F1
#
_cell.length_a   1.000
_cell.length_b   1.000
_cell.length_c   1.000
_cell.angle_alpha   90.00
_cell.angle_beta   90.00
_cell.angle_gamma   90.00
#
_symmetry.space_group_name_H-M   'P 1'
#
loop_
_entity.id
_entity.type
_entity.pdbx_description
1 polymer ?
#
loop_
_entity_poly.entity_id
_entity_poly.type
_entity_poly.pdbx_seq_one_letter_code
_entity_poly.pdbx_strand_id
1 'polypeptide(L)'
;MNLPSGVFITTRLHRTIKIFCSSLLELLRCLKRFLNNLRDIFIMAKEKDSEKSEKTDAAEGKPEQTPQMPESKELSDKAKKEMEKVKNKLNSFKKQLLKKAPSIVAIGLMPPQASKIIEENMEEEETALLEKEKEKEKILHILILVPDEKEKELGKIKLEAIKLVQTIKPKIWIHVKTPKQLWEIGFDGKYELIDAIAASYPLHDKGLLGALRVANIHKFLVLNKFEKYVVSYVMTGSVVRGTTVKTSDIDVFVVIDDTDVKRMNRMELKEKLRGLIYAMTAEAGERAGVKNKLSPQIYILTEFWEGVKDANPIFFTFIRDGVPLYDRGNFMPWKQLLRMGKIKPSPEAIEMFMSLGERVGEAVKTKLNEIATEDIYWGVITPSQALLMLYGIAPPTPKETPNVVKEIFVDKEKMLEQKYADILAKVVGIYKDYEHEKIKTITGTQIDELMRETADYIARLKKLMEQIEKKARERTVSDLSDNLFTLITTILNLDKKTPEQEIVRKFNSELIAKGLLSKRDAGLLQNIIKAKEDYKKGKLDKREVDNVRRDASELVNNLVEYAQRRELIALEKKRILIKYKEKEKSKEGELFATKNFIFVIPDSSETKEAIEKIQKISKEGKILASSREELIEAVKTVWEEKLKLNTEILEALGKIFGKFELAM
;
A
#
# COMPACT_ATOMS: atom_id res chain seq x y z
N MET A 1 36.61 -24.19 -13.86
CA MET A 1 35.96 -22.86 -13.98
C MET A 1 35.98 -22.21 -12.60
N ASN A 2 36.90 -21.26 -12.40
CA ASN A 2 37.00 -20.48 -11.17
C ASN A 2 36.00 -19.33 -11.22
N LEU A 3 35.10 -19.27 -10.24
CA LEU A 3 34.23 -18.12 -9.98
C LEU A 3 35.03 -17.03 -9.26
N PRO A 4 35.00 -15.76 -9.69
CA PRO A 4 35.63 -14.68 -8.95
C PRO A 4 34.73 -14.18 -7.80
N SER A 5 35.29 -14.33 -6.59
CA SER A 5 35.39 -13.30 -5.54
C SER A 5 34.13 -12.55 -5.07
N GLY A 6 33.64 -12.97 -3.90
CA GLY A 6 32.70 -12.26 -3.02
C GLY A 6 33.24 -10.98 -2.36
N VAL A 7 33.95 -10.14 -3.11
CA VAL A 7 34.48 -8.84 -2.64
C VAL A 7 33.56 -7.67 -3.02
N PHE A 8 32.67 -7.84 -4.01
CA PHE A 8 31.74 -6.78 -4.46
C PHE A 8 30.44 -6.67 -3.65
N ILE A 9 30.04 -7.72 -2.92
CA ILE A 9 28.78 -7.71 -2.14
C ILE A 9 28.99 -7.04 -0.77
N THR A 10 30.17 -7.18 -0.18
CA THR A 10 30.47 -6.62 1.15
C THR A 10 30.60 -5.09 1.13
N THR A 11 31.15 -4.49 0.07
CA THR A 11 31.30 -3.03 -0.05
C THR A 11 29.97 -2.31 -0.31
N ARG A 12 29.04 -2.93 -1.05
CA ARG A 12 27.69 -2.38 -1.28
C ARG A 12 26.84 -2.45 -0.03
N LEU A 13 26.86 -3.57 0.70
CA LEU A 13 26.15 -3.74 1.96
C LEU A 13 26.67 -2.76 3.04
N HIS A 14 27.99 -2.56 3.11
CA HIS A 14 28.58 -1.60 4.06
C HIS A 14 28.19 -0.16 3.77
N ARG A 15 28.09 0.25 2.50
CA ARG A 15 27.60 1.60 2.13
C ARG A 15 26.13 1.79 2.47
N THR A 16 25.29 0.80 2.20
CA THR A 16 23.85 0.88 2.51
C THR A 16 23.61 0.91 4.03
N ILE A 17 24.34 0.12 4.81
CA ILE A 17 24.28 0.15 6.28
C ILE A 17 24.77 1.50 6.82
N LYS A 18 25.83 2.10 6.24
CA LYS A 18 26.33 3.42 6.67
C LYS A 18 25.32 4.55 6.40
N ILE A 19 24.63 4.49 5.25
CA ILE A 19 23.56 5.44 4.91
C ILE A 19 22.36 5.25 5.84
N PHE A 20 21.94 4.00 6.06
CA PHE A 20 20.81 3.71 6.95
C PHE A 20 21.10 4.11 8.41
N CYS A 21 22.32 3.85 8.91
CA CYS A 21 22.75 4.31 10.23
C CYS A 21 22.85 5.84 10.31
N SER A 22 23.29 6.53 9.26
CA SER A 22 23.32 8.01 9.22
C SER A 22 21.91 8.59 9.31
N SER A 23 20.98 8.06 8.51
CA SER A 23 19.57 8.48 8.51
C SER A 23 18.90 8.17 9.84
N LEU A 24 19.19 7.03 10.47
CA LEU A 24 18.68 6.68 11.80
C LEU A 24 19.23 7.62 12.89
N LEU A 25 20.51 8.01 12.79
CA LEU A 25 21.13 8.96 13.72
C LEU A 25 20.51 10.35 13.59
N GLU A 26 20.17 10.75 12.38
CA GLU A 26 19.52 12.03 12.07
C GLU A 26 18.06 12.04 12.55
N LEU A 27 17.35 10.92 12.40
CA LEU A 27 16.02 10.70 12.98
C LEU A 27 16.04 10.76 14.50
N LEU A 28 17.03 10.13 15.14
CA LEU A 28 17.23 10.19 16.59
C LEU A 28 17.59 11.61 17.07
N ARG A 29 18.35 12.38 16.30
CA ARG A 29 18.61 13.80 16.60
C ARG A 29 17.36 14.67 16.47
N CYS A 30 16.53 14.43 15.45
CA CYS A 30 15.22 15.08 15.30
C CYS A 30 14.28 14.71 16.44
N LEU A 31 14.22 13.43 16.84
CA LEU A 31 13.42 12.98 17.97
C LEU A 31 13.89 13.60 19.28
N LYS A 32 15.22 13.72 19.48
CA LYS A 32 15.81 14.40 20.65
C LYS A 32 15.51 15.91 20.67
N ARG A 33 15.53 16.58 19.51
CA ARG A 33 15.08 17.98 19.38
C ARG A 33 13.59 18.14 19.68
N PHE A 34 12.76 17.23 19.18
CA PHE A 34 11.33 17.23 19.43
C PHE A 34 11.01 17.01 20.92
N LEU A 35 11.70 16.06 21.56
CA LEU A 35 11.57 15.80 23.00
C LEU A 35 12.10 16.97 23.85
N ASN A 36 13.16 17.65 23.41
CA ASN A 36 13.63 18.86 24.08
C ASN A 36 12.64 20.02 23.93
N ASN A 37 12.08 20.24 22.75
CA ASN A 37 11.02 21.24 22.55
C ASN A 37 9.77 20.92 23.39
N LEU A 38 9.37 19.65 23.49
CA LEU A 38 8.28 19.24 24.38
C LEU A 38 8.62 19.49 25.85
N ARG A 39 9.87 19.25 26.26
CA ARG A 39 10.33 19.56 27.62
C ARG A 39 10.33 21.06 27.89
N ASP A 40 10.73 21.88 26.93
CA ASP A 40 10.72 23.34 27.06
C ASP A 40 9.29 23.89 27.10
N ILE A 41 8.36 23.33 26.31
CA ILE A 41 6.91 23.62 26.40
C ILE A 41 6.36 23.21 27.77
N PHE A 42 6.80 22.08 28.31
CA PHE A 42 6.36 21.60 29.63
C PHE A 42 6.93 22.45 30.77
N ILE A 43 8.17 22.95 30.65
CA ILE A 43 8.79 23.89 31.59
C ILE A 43 8.07 25.25 31.53
N MET A 44 7.78 25.76 30.33
CA MET A 44 7.00 27.01 30.16
C MET A 44 5.56 26.89 30.68
N ALA A 45 4.94 25.70 30.58
CA ALA A 45 3.62 25.44 31.18
C ALA A 45 3.71 25.41 32.71
N LYS A 46 4.78 24.84 33.27
CA LYS A 46 5.01 24.75 34.72
C LYS A 46 5.38 26.10 35.34
N GLU A 47 6.13 26.94 34.63
CA GLU A 47 6.45 28.31 35.01
C GLU A 47 5.20 29.22 34.96
N LYS A 48 4.30 29.01 33.98
CA LYS A 48 2.99 29.69 33.93
C LYS A 48 2.04 29.26 35.06
N ASP A 49 2.14 28.02 35.53
CA ASP A 49 1.36 27.54 36.67
C ASP A 49 1.96 28.00 38.02
N SER A 50 3.28 28.12 38.14
CA SER A 50 3.92 28.68 39.35
C SER A 50 3.74 30.21 39.46
N GLU A 51 3.79 30.95 38.34
CA GLU A 51 3.45 32.39 38.34
C GLU A 51 1.96 32.66 38.63
N LYS A 52 1.08 31.67 38.38
CA LYS A 52 -0.33 31.74 38.79
C LYS A 52 -0.56 31.40 40.26
N SER A 53 0.26 30.54 40.88
CA SER A 53 0.10 30.17 42.30
C SER A 53 0.72 31.16 43.28
N GLU A 54 1.76 31.91 42.89
CA GLU A 54 2.39 32.92 43.78
C GLU A 54 1.69 34.29 43.77
N LYS A 55 0.70 34.52 42.88
CA LYS A 55 -0.05 35.78 42.79
C LYS A 55 -1.45 35.74 43.40
N THR A 56 -1.86 34.64 44.03
CA THR A 56 -3.22 34.48 44.57
C THR A 56 -3.42 34.80 46.05
N ASP A 57 -2.37 35.14 46.80
CA ASP A 57 -2.47 35.50 48.24
C ASP A 57 -2.11 36.96 48.54
N ALA A 58 -2.64 37.91 47.75
CA ALA A 58 -2.77 39.33 48.16
C ALA A 58 -3.43 40.16 47.05
N ALA A 59 -4.76 40.30 47.07
CA ALA A 59 -5.50 41.52 46.72
C ALA A 59 -6.99 41.22 46.56
N GLU A 60 -7.78 41.66 47.53
CA GLU A 60 -9.20 41.93 47.33
C GLU A 60 -9.39 42.99 46.22
N GLY A 61 -10.37 42.76 45.35
CA GLY A 61 -11.04 43.81 44.58
C GLY A 61 -10.33 44.32 43.31
N LYS A 62 -10.64 43.69 42.17
CA LYS A 62 -11.07 44.35 40.90
C LYS A 62 -11.36 43.28 39.83
N PRO A 63 -12.48 43.35 39.10
CA PRO A 63 -12.71 42.47 37.96
C PRO A 63 -11.71 42.79 36.84
N GLU A 64 -11.09 41.74 36.28
CA GLU A 64 -10.38 41.79 35.02
C GLU A 64 -11.28 42.44 33.96
N GLN A 65 -10.79 43.52 33.35
CA GLN A 65 -11.51 44.30 32.38
C GLN A 65 -11.78 43.47 31.12
N THR A 66 -13.04 43.09 30.95
CA THR A 66 -13.65 42.79 29.65
C THR A 66 -13.45 43.99 28.72
N PRO A 67 -13.36 43.82 27.39
CA PRO A 67 -13.36 44.96 26.48
C PRO A 67 -14.72 45.65 26.61
N GLN A 68 -14.76 46.74 27.38
CA GLN A 68 -15.88 47.67 27.34
C GLN A 68 -16.04 48.13 25.90
N MET A 69 -17.25 47.96 25.34
CA MET A 69 -17.63 48.71 24.16
C MET A 69 -17.44 50.19 24.50
N PRO A 70 -16.67 50.96 23.71
CA PRO A 70 -16.39 52.34 24.06
C PRO A 70 -17.69 53.13 24.04
N GLU A 71 -18.05 53.67 25.21
CA GLU A 71 -18.93 54.83 25.30
C GLU A 71 -18.42 55.89 24.32
N SER A 72 -19.35 56.49 23.59
CA SER A 72 -19.10 57.46 22.54
C SER A 72 -18.33 58.66 23.07
N LYS A 73 -17.00 58.63 22.98
CA LYS A 73 -16.19 59.85 23.00
C LYS A 73 -16.59 60.68 21.79
N GLU A 74 -17.07 61.90 22.05
CA GLU A 74 -17.40 62.87 21.00
C GLU A 74 -16.23 63.01 20.03
N LEU A 75 -16.45 62.59 18.78
CA LEU A 75 -15.50 62.72 17.69
C LEU A 75 -15.21 64.21 17.42
N SER A 76 -13.93 64.57 17.27
CA SER A 76 -13.54 65.94 16.87
C SER A 76 -14.09 66.31 15.49
N ASP A 77 -14.36 67.60 15.25
CA ASP A 77 -15.02 68.08 14.03
C ASP A 77 -14.25 67.79 12.73
N LYS A 78 -12.93 67.54 12.83
CA LYS A 78 -12.08 67.14 11.70
C LYS A 78 -12.28 65.67 11.32
N ALA A 79 -12.43 64.79 12.31
CA ALA A 79 -12.76 63.37 12.09
C ALA A 79 -14.21 63.20 11.58
N LYS A 80 -15.16 64.02 12.05
CA LYS A 80 -16.54 64.05 11.54
C LYS A 80 -16.59 64.39 10.04
N LYS A 81 -15.86 65.41 9.58
CA LYS A 81 -15.79 65.81 8.16
C LYS A 81 -15.12 64.77 7.25
N GLU A 82 -14.10 64.06 7.73
CA GLU A 82 -13.46 62.97 6.97
C GLU A 82 -14.35 61.73 6.89
N MET A 83 -15.03 61.36 7.99
CA MET A 83 -16.01 60.27 7.98
C MET A 83 -17.20 60.57 7.07
N GLU A 84 -17.64 61.83 6.98
CA GLU A 84 -18.73 62.25 6.11
C GLU A 84 -18.37 62.16 4.62
N LYS A 85 -17.12 62.50 4.25
CA LYS A 85 -16.58 62.31 2.89
C LYS A 85 -16.48 60.84 2.50
N VAL A 86 -16.02 59.98 3.41
CA VAL A 86 -15.96 58.53 3.18
C VAL A 86 -17.36 57.94 3.06
N LYS A 87 -18.31 58.36 3.91
CA LYS A 87 -19.72 57.95 3.88
C LYS A 87 -20.39 58.30 2.54
N ASN A 88 -20.14 59.48 1.99
CA ASN A 88 -20.67 59.89 0.69
C ASN A 88 -20.11 59.04 -0.47
N LYS A 89 -18.81 58.72 -0.44
CA LYS A 89 -18.19 57.81 -1.41
C LYS A 89 -18.74 56.38 -1.31
N LEU A 90 -18.90 55.86 -0.10
CA LEU A 90 -19.49 54.54 0.15
C LEU A 90 -20.97 54.45 -0.30
N ASN A 91 -21.73 55.53 -0.13
CA ASN A 91 -23.11 55.62 -0.65
C ASN A 91 -23.15 55.59 -2.19
N SER A 92 -22.19 56.26 -2.86
CA SER A 92 -22.06 56.18 -4.32
C SER A 92 -21.70 54.77 -4.77
N PHE A 93 -20.71 54.15 -4.13
CA PHE A 93 -20.31 52.75 -4.35
C PHE A 93 -21.51 51.80 -4.22
N LYS A 94 -22.25 51.88 -3.10
CA LYS A 94 -23.48 51.10 -2.89
C LYS A 94 -24.46 51.26 -4.05
N LYS A 95 -24.79 52.49 -4.43
CA LYS A 95 -25.78 52.76 -5.50
C LYS A 95 -25.33 52.18 -6.84
N GLN A 96 -24.04 52.30 -7.19
CA GLN A 96 -23.50 51.78 -8.44
C GLN A 96 -23.46 50.25 -8.45
N LEU A 97 -23.03 49.64 -7.34
CA LEU A 97 -22.97 48.19 -7.22
C LEU A 97 -24.38 47.57 -7.25
N LEU A 98 -25.36 48.15 -6.56
CA LEU A 98 -26.74 47.66 -6.58
C LEU A 98 -27.43 47.82 -7.94
N LYS A 99 -27.02 48.80 -8.77
CA LYS A 99 -27.50 48.91 -10.16
C LYS A 99 -27.04 47.74 -11.02
N LYS A 100 -25.81 47.26 -10.81
CA LYS A 100 -25.23 46.13 -11.56
C LYS A 100 -25.66 44.78 -10.99
N ALA A 101 -25.78 44.69 -9.66
CA ALA A 101 -26.16 43.49 -8.95
C ALA A 101 -27.30 43.77 -7.93
N PRO A 102 -28.57 43.88 -8.38
CA PRO A 102 -29.71 44.14 -7.51
C PRO A 102 -30.00 43.03 -6.50
N SER A 103 -29.49 41.83 -6.78
CA SER A 103 -29.70 40.62 -5.98
C SER A 103 -28.96 40.62 -4.64
N ILE A 104 -27.94 41.48 -4.44
CA ILE A 104 -27.14 41.55 -3.21
C ILE A 104 -28.04 41.59 -1.95
N VAL A 105 -27.76 40.70 -1.02
CA VAL A 105 -28.48 40.53 0.25
C VAL A 105 -28.08 41.62 1.22
N ALA A 106 -26.77 41.81 1.41
CA ALA A 106 -26.25 42.82 2.33
C ALA A 106 -24.87 43.35 1.89
N ILE A 107 -24.56 44.58 2.30
CA ILE A 107 -23.26 45.22 2.19
C ILE A 107 -22.96 45.83 3.56
N GLY A 108 -21.91 45.35 4.22
CA GLY A 108 -21.49 45.78 5.54
C GLY A 108 -20.09 46.39 5.53
N LEU A 109 -19.93 47.58 6.12
CA LEU A 109 -18.62 48.15 6.42
C LEU A 109 -18.13 47.61 7.77
N MET A 110 -16.97 46.99 7.79
CA MET A 110 -16.46 46.31 8.98
C MET A 110 -15.70 47.29 9.88
N PRO A 111 -15.93 47.27 11.22
CA PRO A 111 -15.11 48.05 12.14
C PRO A 111 -13.68 47.47 12.22
N PRO A 112 -12.66 48.29 12.55
CA PRO A 112 -11.26 47.84 12.54
C PRO A 112 -10.97 46.60 13.41
N GLN A 113 -11.67 46.47 14.55
CA GLN A 113 -11.55 45.31 15.44
C GLN A 113 -12.04 44.02 14.77
N ALA A 114 -13.15 44.08 14.03
CA ALA A 114 -13.70 42.96 13.29
C ALA A 114 -12.86 42.60 12.06
N SER A 115 -12.25 43.60 11.40
CA SER A 115 -11.35 43.37 10.28
C SER A 115 -10.17 42.49 10.69
N LYS A 116 -9.54 42.78 11.83
CA LYS A 116 -8.39 42.01 12.32
C LYS A 116 -8.71 40.51 12.50
N ILE A 117 -9.86 40.19 13.09
CA ILE A 117 -10.30 38.79 13.28
C ILE A 117 -10.47 38.08 11.94
N ILE A 118 -11.02 38.76 10.92
CA ILE A 118 -11.16 38.14 9.59
C ILE A 118 -9.80 37.89 8.95
N GLU A 119 -8.88 38.83 9.05
CA GLU A 119 -7.55 38.73 8.46
C GLU A 119 -6.75 37.55 9.03
N GLU A 120 -6.86 37.32 10.34
CA GLU A 120 -6.26 36.16 11.01
C GLU A 120 -6.88 34.82 10.54
N ASN A 121 -8.07 34.86 9.93
CA ASN A 121 -8.80 33.72 9.40
C ASN A 121 -8.79 33.66 7.85
N MET A 122 -8.00 34.49 7.18
CA MET A 122 -7.80 34.46 5.72
C MET A 122 -6.69 33.47 5.32
N GLU A 123 -6.69 33.08 4.05
CA GLU A 123 -5.64 32.25 3.47
C GLU A 123 -4.29 32.99 3.48
N GLU A 124 -3.19 32.26 3.70
CA GLU A 124 -1.84 32.85 3.87
C GLU A 124 -1.43 33.76 2.70
N GLU A 125 -1.78 33.40 1.47
CA GLU A 125 -1.49 34.20 0.27
C GLU A 125 -2.28 35.51 0.24
N GLU A 126 -3.57 35.49 0.61
CA GLU A 126 -4.40 36.70 0.68
C GLU A 126 -3.95 37.61 1.83
N THR A 127 -3.55 37.03 2.96
CA THR A 127 -3.02 37.75 4.13
C THR A 127 -1.71 38.46 3.79
N ALA A 128 -0.77 37.78 3.14
CA ALA A 128 0.51 38.37 2.71
C ALA A 128 0.33 39.53 1.71
N LEU A 129 -0.68 39.44 0.83
CA LEU A 129 -1.02 40.54 -0.09
C LEU A 129 -1.63 41.72 0.67
N LEU A 130 -2.49 41.46 1.65
CA LEU A 130 -3.11 42.50 2.46
C LEU A 130 -2.07 43.25 3.31
N GLU A 131 -1.14 42.53 3.94
CA GLU A 131 -0.08 43.12 4.78
C GLU A 131 0.77 44.13 3.99
N LYS A 132 1.21 43.76 2.78
CA LYS A 132 1.93 44.67 1.86
C LYS A 132 1.16 45.94 1.53
N GLU A 133 -0.16 45.87 1.51
CA GLU A 133 -1.01 47.02 1.23
C GLU A 133 -1.27 47.87 2.49
N LYS A 134 -1.30 47.25 3.68
CA LYS A 134 -1.42 47.94 4.97
C LYS A 134 -0.20 48.77 5.33
N GLU A 135 0.99 48.36 4.91
CA GLU A 135 2.22 49.14 5.06
C GLU A 135 2.16 50.50 4.34
N LYS A 136 1.33 50.60 3.29
CA LYS A 136 1.21 51.81 2.46
C LYS A 136 0.12 52.75 2.95
N GLU A 137 -1.04 52.23 3.34
CA GLU A 137 -2.15 53.04 3.87
C GLU A 137 -3.14 52.22 4.72
N LYS A 138 -3.98 52.91 5.49
CA LYS A 138 -5.06 52.27 6.26
C LYS A 138 -6.06 51.61 5.31
N ILE A 139 -6.45 50.37 5.61
CA ILE A 139 -7.42 49.60 4.81
C ILE A 139 -8.77 49.49 5.53
N LEU A 140 -9.85 49.69 4.79
CA LEU A 140 -11.23 49.43 5.22
C LEU A 140 -11.70 48.11 4.63
N HIS A 141 -12.50 47.33 5.38
CA HIS A 141 -13.05 46.07 4.88
C HIS A 141 -14.54 46.22 4.63
N ILE A 142 -15.00 45.73 3.47
CA ILE A 142 -16.42 45.65 3.12
C ILE A 142 -16.79 44.20 2.89
N LEU A 143 -17.80 43.72 3.61
CA LEU A 143 -18.46 42.45 3.35
C LEU A 143 -19.65 42.66 2.42
N ILE A 144 -19.74 41.81 1.39
CA ILE A 144 -20.85 41.75 0.44
C ILE A 144 -21.43 40.34 0.51
N LEU A 145 -22.71 40.25 0.85
CA LEU A 145 -23.46 38.99 0.87
C LEU A 145 -24.32 38.88 -0.38
N VAL A 146 -24.08 37.83 -1.16
CA VAL A 146 -24.78 37.52 -2.41
C VAL A 146 -25.67 36.29 -2.19
N PRO A 147 -26.90 36.22 -2.75
CA PRO A 147 -27.76 35.05 -2.58
C PRO A 147 -27.08 33.76 -3.04
N ASP A 148 -27.41 32.64 -2.40
CA ASP A 148 -26.78 31.33 -2.67
C ASP A 148 -26.99 30.87 -4.12
N GLU A 149 -28.09 31.25 -4.78
CA GLU A 149 -28.36 30.93 -6.20
C GLU A 149 -27.36 31.55 -7.16
N LYS A 150 -26.66 32.60 -6.72
CA LYS A 150 -25.68 33.37 -7.50
C LYS A 150 -24.23 33.08 -7.10
N GLU A 151 -23.98 31.94 -6.46
CA GLU A 151 -22.63 31.51 -6.07
C GLU A 151 -21.64 31.50 -7.26
N LYS A 152 -22.10 31.11 -8.46
CA LYS A 152 -21.28 31.14 -9.68
C LYS A 152 -20.90 32.54 -10.16
N GLU A 153 -21.60 33.57 -9.71
CA GLU A 153 -21.36 34.97 -10.09
C GLU A 153 -20.43 35.72 -9.10
N LEU A 154 -20.03 35.08 -7.99
CA LEU A 154 -19.23 35.72 -6.93
C LEU A 154 -17.96 36.39 -7.47
N GLY A 155 -17.22 35.71 -8.36
CA GLY A 155 -16.01 36.26 -8.96
C GLY A 155 -16.27 37.52 -9.80
N LYS A 156 -17.35 37.52 -10.59
CA LYS A 156 -17.75 38.69 -11.39
C LYS A 156 -18.12 39.87 -10.50
N ILE A 157 -18.93 39.62 -9.46
CA ILE A 157 -19.35 40.64 -8.49
C ILE A 157 -18.13 41.19 -7.71
N LYS A 158 -17.19 40.33 -7.29
CA LYS A 158 -15.93 40.73 -6.63
C LYS A 158 -15.12 41.66 -7.53
N LEU A 159 -14.93 41.30 -8.80
CA LEU A 159 -14.20 42.14 -9.77
C LEU A 159 -14.89 43.49 -10.02
N GLU A 160 -16.21 43.50 -10.16
CA GLU A 160 -16.97 44.74 -10.33
C GLU A 160 -16.88 45.64 -9.10
N ALA A 161 -17.02 45.06 -7.90
CA ALA A 161 -16.87 45.80 -6.66
C ALA A 161 -15.47 46.40 -6.53
N ILE A 162 -14.41 45.63 -6.87
CA ILE A 162 -13.01 46.12 -6.88
C ILE A 162 -12.86 47.32 -7.82
N LYS A 163 -13.37 47.25 -9.05
CA LYS A 163 -13.32 48.38 -10.00
C LYS A 163 -14.00 49.64 -9.46
N LEU A 164 -15.10 49.51 -8.71
CA LEU A 164 -15.84 50.65 -8.18
C LEU A 164 -15.19 51.29 -6.94
N VAL A 165 -14.34 50.55 -6.21
CA VAL A 165 -13.62 51.08 -5.03
C VAL A 165 -12.22 51.60 -5.32
N GLN A 166 -11.66 51.35 -6.51
CA GLN A 166 -10.30 51.78 -6.91
C GLN A 166 -10.05 53.29 -6.72
N THR A 167 -11.08 54.12 -6.88
CA THR A 167 -10.97 55.59 -6.75
C THR A 167 -11.25 56.09 -5.32
N ILE A 168 -11.51 55.20 -4.37
CA ILE A 168 -11.86 55.53 -2.98
C ILE A 168 -10.62 55.39 -2.10
N LYS A 169 -10.36 56.41 -1.27
CA LYS A 169 -9.35 56.39 -0.20
C LYS A 169 -10.05 56.57 1.16
N PRO A 170 -9.66 55.85 2.22
CA PRO A 170 -8.63 54.81 2.28
C PRO A 170 -8.97 53.58 1.42
N LYS A 171 -7.97 52.74 1.09
CA LYS A 171 -8.16 51.54 0.26
C LYS A 171 -9.19 50.61 0.89
N ILE A 172 -10.01 49.98 0.04
CA ILE A 172 -11.07 49.07 0.48
C ILE A 172 -10.74 47.65 0.06
N TRP A 173 -10.70 46.75 1.04
CA TRP A 173 -10.67 45.31 0.84
C TRP A 173 -12.09 44.75 0.78
N ILE A 174 -12.37 43.90 -0.21
CA ILE A 174 -13.71 43.40 -0.48
C ILE A 174 -13.77 41.91 -0.20
N HIS A 175 -14.65 41.56 0.74
CA HIS A 175 -15.06 40.21 1.05
C HIS A 175 -16.39 39.94 0.38
N VAL A 176 -16.48 38.90 -0.46
CA VAL A 176 -17.74 38.47 -1.06
C VAL A 176 -18.02 37.05 -0.62
N LYS A 177 -19.15 36.83 0.03
CA LYS A 177 -19.60 35.52 0.52
C LYS A 177 -21.08 35.33 0.22
N THR A 178 -21.56 34.10 0.34
CA THR A 178 -23.00 33.80 0.37
C THR A 178 -23.50 33.58 1.81
N PRO A 179 -24.82 33.67 2.08
CA PRO A 179 -25.40 33.28 3.36
C PRO A 179 -25.02 31.86 3.80
N LYS A 180 -24.99 30.88 2.89
CA LYS A 180 -24.53 29.52 3.21
C LYS A 180 -23.09 29.50 3.74
N GLN A 181 -22.18 30.18 3.05
CA GLN A 181 -20.77 30.33 3.48
C GLN A 181 -20.64 31.07 4.83
N LEU A 182 -21.56 31.99 5.13
CA LEU A 182 -21.64 32.65 6.43
C LEU A 182 -22.07 31.67 7.53
N TRP A 183 -23.05 30.80 7.26
CA TRP A 183 -23.53 29.79 8.22
C TRP A 183 -22.55 28.65 8.46
N GLU A 184 -21.76 28.29 7.45
CA GLU A 184 -20.65 27.33 7.59
C GLU A 184 -19.67 27.74 8.70
N ILE A 185 -19.39 29.04 8.85
CA ILE A 185 -18.55 29.57 9.93
C ILE A 185 -19.11 29.19 11.32
N GLY A 186 -20.44 29.20 11.47
CA GLY A 186 -21.10 28.82 12.73
C GLY A 186 -21.03 27.31 12.96
N PHE A 187 -21.23 26.52 11.91
CA PHE A 187 -21.08 25.06 12.00
C PHE A 187 -19.65 24.62 12.32
N ASP A 188 -18.66 25.40 11.88
CA ASP A 188 -17.24 25.18 12.20
C ASP A 188 -16.84 25.64 13.62
N GLY A 189 -17.79 26.22 14.38
CA GLY A 189 -17.52 26.73 15.73
C GLY A 189 -16.69 28.02 15.77
N LYS A 190 -16.50 28.69 14.63
CA LYS A 190 -15.73 29.94 14.52
C LYS A 190 -16.59 31.15 14.89
N TYR A 191 -17.15 31.15 16.10
CA TYR A 191 -18.12 32.16 16.54
C TYR A 191 -17.56 33.57 16.56
N GLU A 192 -16.27 33.75 16.86
CA GLU A 192 -15.60 35.05 16.82
C GLU A 192 -15.66 35.71 15.43
N LEU A 193 -15.60 34.90 14.38
CA LEU A 193 -15.67 35.36 13.00
C LEU A 193 -17.11 35.79 12.64
N ILE A 194 -18.12 35.06 13.13
CA ILE A 194 -19.53 35.51 13.04
C ILE A 194 -19.72 36.82 13.81
N ASP A 195 -19.09 36.96 14.97
CA ASP A 195 -19.21 38.14 15.81
C ASP A 195 -18.62 39.38 15.13
N ALA A 196 -17.46 39.21 14.50
CA ALA A 196 -16.85 40.21 13.64
C ALA A 196 -17.78 40.62 12.48
N ILE A 197 -18.43 39.66 11.82
CA ILE A 197 -19.37 39.93 10.74
C ILE A 197 -20.62 40.67 11.26
N ALA A 198 -21.18 40.26 12.39
CA ALA A 198 -22.33 40.89 13.03
C ALA A 198 -22.09 42.36 13.42
N ALA A 199 -20.84 42.69 13.78
CA ALA A 199 -20.42 44.06 14.10
C ALA A 199 -20.36 44.99 12.87
N SER A 200 -20.45 44.46 11.65
CA SER A 200 -20.38 45.24 10.41
C SER A 200 -21.51 46.24 10.29
N TYR A 201 -21.21 47.51 10.04
CA TYR A 201 -22.17 48.58 9.80
C TYR A 201 -22.92 48.38 8.46
N PRO A 202 -24.24 48.12 8.44
CA PRO A 202 -24.95 47.84 7.21
C PRO A 202 -25.07 49.11 6.35
N LEU A 203 -24.41 49.09 5.20
CA LEU A 203 -24.63 50.08 4.13
C LEU A 203 -25.91 49.72 3.35
N HIS A 204 -26.11 48.43 3.10
CA HIS A 204 -27.30 47.85 2.49
C HIS A 204 -27.63 46.56 3.22
N ASP A 205 -28.90 46.32 3.52
CA ASP A 205 -29.29 45.07 4.16
C ASP A 205 -30.75 44.75 3.83
N LYS A 206 -31.00 43.51 3.41
CA LYS A 206 -32.34 42.94 3.23
C LYS A 206 -32.88 42.30 4.52
N GLY A 207 -32.10 42.32 5.61
CA GLY A 207 -32.52 41.92 6.96
C GLY A 207 -31.54 40.96 7.65
N LEU A 208 -30.52 40.46 6.94
CA LEU A 208 -29.61 39.43 7.43
C LEU A 208 -28.57 39.99 8.42
N LEU A 209 -27.89 41.09 8.07
CA LEU A 209 -26.85 41.66 8.95
C LEU A 209 -27.46 42.29 10.20
N GLY A 210 -28.62 42.94 10.07
CA GLY A 210 -29.38 43.47 11.20
C GLY A 210 -29.85 42.36 12.14
N ALA A 211 -30.41 41.27 11.59
CA ALA A 211 -30.82 40.13 12.38
C ALA A 211 -29.65 39.48 13.13
N LEU A 212 -28.54 39.26 12.43
CA LEU A 212 -27.33 38.70 13.02
C LEU A 212 -26.77 39.59 14.14
N ARG A 213 -26.78 40.91 13.94
CA ARG A 213 -26.34 41.88 14.95
C ARG A 213 -27.18 41.83 16.22
N VAL A 214 -28.52 41.87 16.10
CA VAL A 214 -29.44 41.84 17.25
C VAL A 214 -29.27 40.53 18.01
N ALA A 215 -29.26 39.41 17.30
CA ALA A 215 -29.05 38.09 17.88
C ALA A 215 -27.69 38.01 18.60
N ASN A 216 -26.64 38.60 18.02
CA ASN A 216 -25.32 38.60 18.63
C ASN A 216 -25.22 39.47 19.89
N ILE A 217 -25.80 40.66 19.89
CA ILE A 217 -25.85 41.52 21.10
C ILE A 217 -26.61 40.79 22.20
N HIS A 218 -27.77 40.20 21.88
CA HIS A 218 -28.52 39.42 22.84
C HIS A 218 -27.75 38.19 23.34
N LYS A 219 -27.04 37.47 22.46
CA LYS A 219 -26.14 36.37 22.82
C LYS A 219 -25.14 36.83 23.88
N PHE A 220 -24.46 37.97 23.68
CA PHE A 220 -23.52 38.50 24.67
C PHE A 220 -24.17 38.84 26.01
N LEU A 221 -25.37 39.46 26.01
CA LEU A 221 -26.10 39.76 27.26
C LEU A 221 -26.44 38.48 28.04
N VAL A 222 -26.90 37.44 27.32
CA VAL A 222 -27.23 36.14 27.92
C VAL A 222 -25.97 35.44 28.44
N LEU A 223 -24.90 35.40 27.66
CA LEU A 223 -23.64 34.78 28.05
C LEU A 223 -23.03 35.50 29.26
N ASN A 224 -22.97 36.83 29.26
CA ASN A 224 -22.41 37.59 30.39
C ASN A 224 -23.09 37.27 31.73
N LYS A 225 -24.38 36.90 31.71
CA LYS A 225 -25.14 36.56 32.92
C LYS A 225 -25.14 35.07 33.24
N PHE A 226 -25.16 34.21 32.23
CA PHE A 226 -25.45 32.78 32.37
C PHE A 226 -24.42 31.86 31.72
N GLU A 227 -23.23 32.36 31.37
CA GLU A 227 -22.22 31.66 30.56
C GLU A 227 -22.09 30.19 30.93
N LYS A 228 -21.84 29.91 32.22
CA LYS A 228 -21.63 28.58 32.81
C LYS A 228 -22.77 27.58 32.56
N TYR A 229 -23.97 28.04 32.27
CA TYR A 229 -25.15 27.20 32.08
C TYR A 229 -25.67 27.21 30.65
N VAL A 230 -25.24 28.15 29.79
CA VAL A 230 -25.67 28.15 28.38
C VAL A 230 -24.99 26.99 27.66
N VAL A 231 -25.79 26.01 27.24
CA VAL A 231 -25.35 24.87 26.43
C VAL A 231 -25.12 25.33 25.00
N SER A 232 -26.11 26.00 24.43
CA SER A 232 -26.06 26.55 23.07
C SER A 232 -26.97 27.77 22.91
N TYR A 233 -26.54 28.69 22.06
CA TYR A 233 -27.33 29.81 21.56
C TYR A 233 -27.39 29.68 20.04
N VAL A 234 -28.59 29.48 19.50
CA VAL A 234 -28.77 29.06 18.11
C VAL A 234 -29.77 29.98 17.42
N MET A 235 -29.38 30.48 16.26
CA MET A 235 -30.27 31.23 15.37
C MET A 235 -31.05 30.26 14.49
N THR A 236 -32.34 30.52 14.26
CA THR A 236 -33.20 29.64 13.46
C THR A 236 -34.20 30.46 12.64
N GLY A 237 -35.20 29.77 12.07
CA GLY A 237 -36.33 30.42 11.40
C GLY A 237 -36.00 30.97 10.02
N SER A 238 -36.75 32.00 9.63
CA SER A 238 -36.73 32.54 8.26
C SER A 238 -35.37 33.12 7.85
N VAL A 239 -34.62 33.68 8.80
CA VAL A 239 -33.29 34.29 8.57
C VAL A 239 -32.28 33.25 8.11
N VAL A 240 -32.28 32.09 8.76
CA VAL A 240 -31.37 31.01 8.38
C VAL A 240 -31.80 30.38 7.06
N ARG A 241 -33.11 30.23 6.83
CA ARG A 241 -33.67 29.67 5.58
C ARG A 241 -33.60 30.60 4.37
N GLY A 242 -33.21 31.86 4.54
CA GLY A 242 -33.15 32.85 3.46
C GLY A 242 -34.51 33.36 2.97
N THR A 243 -35.60 33.08 3.69
CA THR A 243 -36.98 33.47 3.32
C THR A 243 -37.48 34.72 4.07
N THR A 244 -36.56 35.49 4.65
CA THR A 244 -36.84 36.70 5.44
C THR A 244 -37.43 37.82 4.60
N VAL A 245 -38.48 38.44 5.14
CA VAL A 245 -39.01 39.73 4.68
C VAL A 245 -38.66 40.82 5.69
N LYS A 246 -38.78 42.10 5.31
CA LYS A 246 -38.40 43.23 6.18
C LYS A 246 -39.11 43.26 7.53
N THR A 247 -40.28 42.65 7.64
CA THR A 247 -41.10 42.56 8.86
C THR A 247 -40.95 41.23 9.59
N SER A 248 -40.10 40.31 9.12
CA SER A 248 -39.91 39.01 9.77
C SER A 248 -39.30 39.17 11.16
N ASP A 249 -39.78 38.35 12.08
CA ASP A 249 -39.17 38.18 13.39
C ASP A 249 -37.81 37.46 13.26
N ILE A 250 -36.96 37.69 14.25
CA ILE A 250 -35.65 37.04 14.37
C ILE A 250 -35.81 35.91 15.39
N ASP A 251 -35.79 34.68 14.92
CA ASP A 251 -35.97 33.50 15.77
C ASP A 251 -34.61 33.03 16.30
N VAL A 252 -34.52 32.93 17.62
CA VAL A 252 -33.36 32.35 18.32
C VAL A 252 -33.87 31.40 19.38
N PHE A 253 -33.11 30.36 19.69
CA PHE A 253 -33.38 29.56 20.89
C PHE A 253 -32.11 29.39 21.71
N VAL A 254 -32.32 29.26 23.01
CA VAL A 254 -31.25 29.10 24.00
C VAL A 254 -31.53 27.85 24.80
N VAL A 255 -30.54 26.97 24.88
CA VAL A 255 -30.60 25.77 25.72
C VAL A 255 -29.74 26.03 26.95
N ILE A 256 -30.33 25.84 28.13
CA ILE A 256 -29.69 26.08 29.43
C ILE A 256 -29.64 24.76 30.20
N ASP A 257 -28.46 24.42 30.72
CA ASP A 257 -28.25 23.23 31.51
C ASP A 257 -28.95 23.36 32.87
N ASP A 258 -29.93 22.50 33.13
CA ASP A 258 -30.67 22.40 34.38
C ASP A 258 -30.33 21.13 35.19
N THR A 259 -29.34 20.35 34.75
CA THR A 259 -29.06 19.02 35.31
C THR A 259 -28.54 19.06 36.75
N ASP A 260 -27.93 20.17 37.17
CA ASP A 260 -27.41 20.37 38.52
C ASP A 260 -28.39 21.06 39.48
N VAL A 261 -29.57 21.47 38.99
CA VAL A 261 -30.54 22.23 39.77
C VAL A 261 -31.30 21.33 40.74
N LYS A 262 -31.09 21.58 42.04
CA LYS A 262 -31.72 20.81 43.14
C LYS A 262 -32.70 21.63 44.00
N ARG A 263 -32.61 22.96 43.95
CA ARG A 263 -33.27 23.86 44.92
C ARG A 263 -34.64 24.38 44.49
N MET A 264 -34.97 24.33 43.20
CA MET A 264 -36.23 24.82 42.65
C MET A 264 -36.78 23.87 41.60
N ASN A 265 -38.09 23.93 41.37
CA ASN A 265 -38.74 23.13 40.33
C ASN A 265 -38.30 23.60 38.93
N ARG A 266 -38.13 22.67 37.98
CA ARG A 266 -37.73 22.94 36.59
C ARG A 266 -38.67 23.91 35.87
N MET A 267 -39.98 23.81 36.12
CA MET A 267 -40.97 24.73 35.56
C MET A 267 -40.77 26.16 36.06
N GLU A 268 -40.52 26.32 37.36
CA GLU A 268 -40.25 27.62 37.98
C GLU A 268 -38.93 28.23 37.48
N LEU A 269 -37.89 27.39 37.38
CA LEU A 269 -36.60 27.79 36.79
C LEU A 269 -36.79 28.30 35.37
N LYS A 270 -37.52 27.56 34.53
CA LYS A 270 -37.79 27.92 33.14
C LYS A 270 -38.50 29.27 33.03
N GLU A 271 -39.56 29.51 33.80
CA GLU A 271 -40.27 30.80 33.76
C GLU A 271 -39.39 31.96 34.24
N LYS A 272 -38.54 31.75 35.24
CA LYS A 272 -37.57 32.77 35.69
C LYS A 272 -36.53 33.07 34.62
N LEU A 273 -35.92 32.05 34.02
CA LEU A 273 -34.93 32.21 32.94
C LEU A 273 -35.57 32.89 31.73
N ARG A 274 -36.79 32.49 31.39
CA ARG A 274 -37.60 33.14 30.35
C ARG A 274 -37.74 34.63 30.64
N GLY A 275 -38.25 35.03 31.81
CA GLY A 275 -38.41 36.45 32.14
C GLY A 275 -37.12 37.26 32.05
N LEU A 276 -36.01 36.70 32.56
CA LEU A 276 -34.71 37.38 32.53
C LEU A 276 -34.14 37.53 31.11
N ILE A 277 -34.24 36.48 30.29
CA ILE A 277 -33.70 36.50 28.92
C ILE A 277 -34.58 37.34 28.00
N TYR A 278 -35.91 37.26 28.15
CA TYR A 278 -36.82 38.13 27.40
C TYR A 278 -36.59 39.60 27.69
N ALA A 279 -36.28 39.99 28.93
CA ALA A 279 -35.97 41.38 29.27
C ALA A 279 -34.73 41.91 28.50
N MET A 280 -33.75 41.05 28.20
CA MET A 280 -32.55 41.41 27.44
C MET A 280 -32.85 41.67 25.95
N THR A 281 -34.01 41.26 25.43
CA THR A 281 -34.36 41.48 24.01
C THR A 281 -34.58 42.95 23.69
N ALA A 282 -35.20 43.71 24.60
CA ALA A 282 -35.43 45.14 24.44
C ALA A 282 -34.10 45.90 24.37
N GLU A 283 -33.21 45.61 25.32
CA GLU A 283 -31.86 46.16 25.38
C GLU A 283 -31.05 45.83 24.10
N ALA A 284 -31.12 44.58 23.62
CA ALA A 284 -30.45 44.19 22.39
C ALA A 284 -31.01 44.91 21.16
N GLY A 285 -32.33 45.08 21.06
CA GLY A 285 -32.99 45.79 19.97
C GLY A 285 -32.60 47.27 19.90
N GLU A 286 -32.61 47.96 21.06
CA GLU A 286 -32.20 49.35 21.18
C GLU A 286 -30.74 49.55 20.79
N ARG A 287 -29.83 48.72 21.31
CA ARG A 287 -28.39 48.78 20.99
C ARG A 287 -28.10 48.47 19.52
N ALA A 288 -28.86 47.56 18.90
CA ALA A 288 -28.67 47.20 17.50
C ALA A 288 -29.20 48.24 16.52
N GLY A 289 -30.20 49.03 16.93
CA GLY A 289 -30.92 49.98 16.08
C GLY A 289 -31.79 49.30 15.01
N VAL A 290 -32.23 48.07 15.26
CA VAL A 290 -33.01 47.25 14.31
C VAL A 290 -34.47 47.19 14.76
N LYS A 291 -35.40 47.34 13.81
CA LYS A 291 -36.84 47.36 14.10
C LYS A 291 -37.48 45.97 14.21
N ASN A 292 -36.80 44.94 13.70
CA ASN A 292 -37.27 43.56 13.73
C ASN A 292 -37.28 43.03 15.17
N LYS A 293 -38.36 42.35 15.54
CA LYS A 293 -38.52 41.78 16.87
C LYS A 293 -37.64 40.54 17.01
N LEU A 294 -36.86 40.48 18.08
CA LEU A 294 -36.16 39.26 18.49
C LEU A 294 -37.11 38.38 19.31
N SER A 295 -37.27 37.13 18.91
CA SER A 295 -38.17 36.16 19.53
C SER A 295 -37.36 34.98 20.10
N PRO A 296 -36.80 35.11 21.32
CA PRO A 296 -36.03 34.02 21.93
C PRO A 296 -36.95 32.93 22.50
N GLN A 297 -36.64 31.67 22.18
CA GLN A 297 -37.24 30.50 22.80
C GLN A 297 -36.27 29.89 23.81
N ILE A 298 -36.67 29.87 25.09
CA ILE A 298 -35.81 29.39 26.17
C ILE A 298 -36.22 27.96 26.51
N TYR A 299 -35.25 27.06 26.43
CA TYR A 299 -35.39 25.66 26.82
C TYR A 299 -34.38 25.30 27.90
N ILE A 300 -34.81 24.49 28.85
CA ILE A 300 -33.90 23.77 29.73
C ILE A 300 -33.46 22.48 29.04
N LEU A 301 -32.25 22.01 29.32
CA LEU A 301 -31.61 20.90 28.63
C LEU A 301 -32.45 19.61 28.71
N THR A 302 -33.00 19.31 29.89
CA THR A 302 -33.83 18.12 30.09
C THR A 302 -35.09 18.13 29.22
N GLU A 303 -35.82 19.25 29.18
CA GLU A 303 -37.01 19.42 28.34
C GLU A 303 -36.67 19.33 26.85
N PHE A 304 -35.59 19.99 26.42
CA PHE A 304 -35.17 19.95 25.04
C PHE A 304 -34.88 18.51 24.60
N TRP A 305 -34.16 17.75 25.44
CA TRP A 305 -33.83 16.37 25.14
C TRP A 305 -35.04 15.43 25.14
N GLU A 306 -35.97 15.62 26.09
CA GLU A 306 -37.25 14.91 26.08
C GLU A 306 -38.04 15.17 24.79
N GLY A 307 -38.09 16.42 24.34
CA GLY A 307 -38.76 16.77 23.11
C GLY A 307 -38.11 16.21 21.84
N VAL A 308 -36.78 16.05 21.83
CA VAL A 308 -36.07 15.33 20.75
C VAL A 308 -36.40 13.84 20.79
N LYS A 309 -36.41 13.22 21.97
CA LYS A 309 -36.77 11.81 22.16
C LYS A 309 -38.22 11.53 21.73
N ASP A 310 -39.14 12.44 22.05
CA ASP A 310 -40.57 12.32 21.75
C ASP A 310 -40.94 12.80 20.33
N ALA A 311 -39.94 12.98 19.45
CA ALA A 311 -40.15 13.29 18.04
C ALA A 311 -40.90 14.61 17.77
N ASN A 312 -40.80 15.61 18.65
CA ASN A 312 -41.55 16.84 18.47
C ASN A 312 -41.00 17.64 17.25
N PRO A 313 -41.86 18.02 16.29
CA PRO A 313 -41.46 18.70 15.06
C PRO A 313 -40.66 19.99 15.27
N ILE A 314 -40.90 20.70 16.37
CA ILE A 314 -40.23 21.97 16.69
C ILE A 314 -38.75 21.73 16.94
N PHE A 315 -38.40 20.78 17.82
CA PHE A 315 -37.00 20.48 18.14
C PHE A 315 -36.25 19.89 16.95
N PHE A 316 -36.92 19.10 16.11
CA PHE A 316 -36.33 18.58 14.87
C PHE A 316 -36.01 19.71 13.90
N THR A 317 -36.91 20.68 13.75
CA THR A 317 -36.68 21.87 12.92
C THR A 317 -35.54 22.71 13.48
N PHE A 318 -35.46 22.88 14.79
CA PHE A 318 -34.38 23.62 15.44
C PHE A 318 -33.01 22.96 15.23
N ILE A 319 -32.91 21.65 15.39
CA ILE A 319 -31.66 20.93 15.15
C ILE A 319 -31.29 20.93 13.66
N ARG A 320 -32.27 20.74 12.76
CA ARG A 320 -32.05 20.69 11.31
C ARG A 320 -31.62 22.03 10.75
N ASP A 321 -32.41 23.08 11.00
CA ASP A 321 -32.23 24.38 10.37
C ASP A 321 -31.28 25.26 11.19
N GLY A 322 -31.20 25.09 12.51
CA GLY A 322 -30.50 26.01 13.40
C GLY A 322 -29.00 26.17 13.10
N VAL A 323 -28.51 27.41 13.22
CA VAL A 323 -27.09 27.80 13.12
C VAL A 323 -26.60 28.24 14.50
N PRO A 324 -25.62 27.56 15.10
CA PRO A 324 -25.12 27.96 16.40
C PRO A 324 -24.34 29.27 16.26
N LEU A 325 -24.67 30.25 17.11
CA LEU A 325 -23.85 31.46 17.32
C LEU A 325 -22.93 31.29 18.54
N TYR A 326 -23.20 30.26 19.34
CA TYR A 326 -22.39 29.76 20.45
C TYR A 326 -22.85 28.33 20.77
N ASP A 327 -21.91 27.41 21.02
CA ASP A 327 -22.18 26.04 21.45
C ASP A 327 -21.00 25.52 22.27
N ARG A 328 -21.29 24.79 23.35
CA ARG A 328 -20.29 24.11 24.18
C ARG A 328 -19.98 22.68 23.72
N GLY A 329 -20.24 22.38 22.46
CA GLY A 329 -20.02 21.06 21.86
C GLY A 329 -21.20 20.10 22.01
N ASN A 330 -22.43 20.61 22.17
CA ASN A 330 -23.63 19.77 22.27
C ASN A 330 -24.49 19.84 21.00
N PHE A 331 -24.78 21.05 20.53
CA PHE A 331 -25.69 21.28 19.41
C PHE A 331 -25.18 20.67 18.10
N MET A 332 -23.88 20.84 17.79
CA MET A 332 -23.31 20.31 16.55
C MET A 332 -23.37 18.78 16.46
N PRO A 333 -23.01 18.01 17.51
CA PRO A 333 -23.28 16.58 17.56
C PRO A 333 -24.75 16.21 17.33
N TRP A 334 -25.71 16.91 17.95
CA TRP A 334 -27.14 16.63 17.73
C TRP A 334 -27.53 16.83 16.27
N LYS A 335 -27.05 17.91 15.65
CA LYS A 335 -27.28 18.19 14.22
C LYS A 335 -26.69 17.11 13.32
N GLN A 336 -25.48 16.64 13.62
CA GLN A 336 -24.85 15.56 12.86
C GLN A 336 -25.62 14.23 13.03
N LEU A 337 -26.01 13.88 14.26
CA LEU A 337 -26.79 12.67 14.54
C LEU A 337 -28.15 12.69 13.82
N LEU A 338 -28.80 13.84 13.72
CA LEU A 338 -30.01 14.00 12.93
C LEU A 338 -29.74 13.76 11.44
N ARG A 339 -28.71 14.38 10.87
CA ARG A 339 -28.32 14.20 9.45
C ARG A 339 -27.92 12.76 9.12
N MET A 340 -27.34 12.04 10.07
CA MET A 340 -26.99 10.63 9.92
C MET A 340 -28.20 9.68 10.09
N GLY A 341 -29.41 10.21 10.33
CA GLY A 341 -30.60 9.40 10.58
C GLY A 341 -30.54 8.60 11.89
N LYS A 342 -29.72 9.04 12.86
CA LYS A 342 -29.58 8.37 14.17
C LYS A 342 -30.64 8.82 15.17
N ILE A 343 -31.13 10.05 15.03
CA ILE A 343 -32.29 10.55 15.80
C ILE A 343 -33.56 10.06 15.10
N LYS A 344 -34.34 9.22 15.79
CA LYS A 344 -35.56 8.60 15.25
C LYS A 344 -36.80 9.24 15.88
N PRO A 345 -37.93 9.31 15.16
CA PRO A 345 -38.18 8.92 13.76
C PRO A 345 -38.04 10.12 12.80
N SER A 346 -36.82 10.47 12.38
CA SER A 346 -36.61 11.57 11.42
C SER A 346 -36.76 11.12 9.97
N PRO A 347 -37.11 12.03 9.03
CA PRO A 347 -37.05 11.76 7.59
C PRO A 347 -35.70 11.19 7.13
N GLU A 348 -34.60 11.71 7.67
CA GLU A 348 -33.24 11.25 7.39
C GLU A 348 -33.03 9.80 7.86
N ALA A 349 -33.63 9.41 8.99
CA ALA A 349 -33.63 8.03 9.46
C ALA A 349 -34.41 7.11 8.51
N ILE A 350 -35.58 7.56 8.02
CA ILE A 350 -36.40 6.81 7.06
C ILE A 350 -35.63 6.59 5.75
N GLU A 351 -35.02 7.64 5.21
CA GLU A 351 -34.19 7.57 4.00
C GLU A 351 -33.01 6.61 4.19
N MET A 352 -32.32 6.67 5.33
CA MET A 352 -31.27 5.71 5.67
C MET A 352 -31.79 4.27 5.63
N PHE A 353 -32.95 3.98 6.26
CA PHE A 353 -33.54 2.64 6.24
C PHE A 353 -33.93 2.19 4.81
N MET A 354 -34.48 3.09 3.99
CA MET A 354 -34.85 2.78 2.60
C MET A 354 -33.61 2.51 1.73
N SER A 355 -32.55 3.31 1.89
CA SER A 355 -31.30 3.17 1.12
C SER A 355 -30.60 1.82 1.34
N LEU A 356 -30.82 1.17 2.49
CA LEU A 356 -30.29 -0.18 2.73
C LEU A 356 -30.87 -1.19 1.74
N GLY A 357 -32.17 -1.08 1.41
CA GLY A 357 -32.81 -1.94 0.42
C GLY A 357 -32.23 -1.74 -0.99
N GLU A 358 -31.99 -0.49 -1.37
CA GLU A 358 -31.40 -0.15 -2.67
C GLU A 358 -29.98 -0.74 -2.83
N ARG A 359 -29.17 -0.68 -1.77
CA ARG A 359 -27.79 -1.20 -1.77
C ARG A 359 -27.70 -2.73 -1.87
N VAL A 360 -28.75 -3.47 -1.50
CA VAL A 360 -28.75 -4.93 -1.60
C VAL A 360 -28.59 -5.37 -3.05
N GLY A 361 -29.25 -4.68 -4.00
CA GLY A 361 -29.16 -5.02 -5.42
C GLY A 361 -27.74 -4.90 -5.97
N GLU A 362 -27.03 -3.81 -5.62
CA GLU A 362 -25.64 -3.60 -6.01
C GLU A 362 -24.72 -4.63 -5.35
N ALA A 363 -24.89 -4.87 -4.05
CA ALA A 363 -24.09 -5.85 -3.31
C ALA A 363 -24.21 -7.27 -3.87
N VAL A 364 -25.42 -7.68 -4.29
CA VAL A 364 -25.64 -8.98 -4.94
C VAL A 364 -24.94 -9.04 -6.29
N LYS A 365 -25.01 -7.99 -7.11
CA LYS A 365 -24.31 -7.95 -8.41
C LYS A 365 -22.80 -8.05 -8.25
N THR A 366 -22.22 -7.34 -7.27
CA THR A 366 -20.79 -7.43 -6.97
C THR A 366 -20.39 -8.85 -6.60
N LYS A 367 -21.14 -9.51 -5.71
CA LYS A 367 -20.86 -10.91 -5.33
C LYS A 367 -20.95 -11.89 -6.50
N LEU A 368 -21.95 -11.72 -7.39
CA LEU A 368 -22.06 -12.57 -8.58
C LEU A 368 -20.85 -12.39 -9.52
N ASN A 369 -20.39 -11.15 -9.69
CA ASN A 369 -19.18 -10.87 -10.46
C ASN A 369 -17.96 -11.55 -9.82
N GLU A 370 -17.76 -11.38 -8.51
CA GLU A 370 -16.64 -11.99 -7.76
C GLU A 370 -16.60 -13.52 -7.92
N ILE A 371 -17.75 -14.20 -7.85
CA ILE A 371 -17.82 -15.66 -8.05
C ILE A 371 -17.27 -16.07 -9.43
N ALA A 372 -17.63 -15.34 -10.50
CA ALA A 372 -17.13 -15.66 -11.83
C ALA A 372 -15.65 -15.26 -12.02
N THR A 373 -15.26 -14.08 -11.55
CA THR A 373 -13.98 -13.46 -11.89
C THR A 373 -12.84 -13.87 -10.96
N GLU A 374 -13.13 -14.28 -9.73
CA GLU A 374 -12.12 -14.75 -8.79
C GLU A 374 -12.26 -16.25 -8.54
N ASP A 375 -13.40 -16.70 -8.03
CA ASP A 375 -13.55 -18.09 -7.56
C ASP A 375 -13.49 -19.11 -8.70
N ILE A 376 -14.33 -18.93 -9.73
CA ILE A 376 -14.37 -19.82 -10.89
C ILE A 376 -13.12 -19.67 -11.74
N TYR A 377 -12.65 -18.43 -11.94
CA TYR A 377 -11.46 -18.14 -12.73
C TYR A 377 -10.22 -18.84 -12.21
N TRP A 378 -9.86 -18.63 -10.93
CA TRP A 378 -8.70 -19.28 -10.33
C TRP A 378 -8.91 -20.78 -10.11
N GLY A 379 -10.16 -21.20 -9.91
CA GLY A 379 -10.56 -22.60 -9.81
C GLY A 379 -10.32 -23.40 -11.09
N VAL A 380 -10.34 -22.76 -12.26
CA VAL A 380 -10.07 -23.40 -13.56
C VAL A 380 -8.61 -23.21 -14.00
N ILE A 381 -8.03 -22.02 -13.82
CA ILE A 381 -6.67 -21.71 -14.27
C ILE A 381 -5.60 -22.48 -13.51
N THR A 382 -5.68 -22.53 -12.18
CA THR A 382 -4.63 -23.12 -11.35
C THR A 382 -4.47 -24.62 -11.61
N PRO A 383 -5.55 -25.43 -11.66
CA PRO A 383 -5.43 -26.85 -12.01
C PRO A 383 -4.90 -27.07 -13.43
N SER A 384 -5.26 -26.20 -14.38
CA SER A 384 -4.76 -26.27 -15.76
C SER A 384 -3.24 -26.08 -15.82
N GLN A 385 -2.73 -25.07 -15.10
CA GLN A 385 -1.29 -24.83 -14.98
C GLN A 385 -0.58 -25.99 -14.27
N ALA A 386 -1.19 -26.58 -13.25
CA ALA A 386 -0.63 -27.74 -12.56
C ALA A 386 -0.46 -28.96 -13.50
N LEU A 387 -1.40 -29.18 -14.43
CA LEU A 387 -1.24 -30.25 -15.43
C LEU A 387 -0.11 -29.96 -16.42
N LEU A 388 0.06 -28.71 -16.83
CA LEU A 388 1.20 -28.31 -17.67
C LEU A 388 2.52 -28.54 -16.94
N MET A 389 2.60 -28.20 -15.65
CA MET A 389 3.76 -28.47 -14.80
C MET A 389 4.04 -29.96 -14.68
N LEU A 390 3.00 -30.78 -14.47
CA LEU A 390 3.13 -32.24 -14.42
C LEU A 390 3.66 -32.83 -15.74
N TYR A 391 3.28 -32.23 -16.87
CA TYR A 391 3.80 -32.57 -18.19
C TYR A 391 5.23 -32.04 -18.44
N GLY A 392 5.75 -31.17 -17.58
CA GLY A 392 7.12 -30.62 -17.64
C GLY A 392 7.22 -29.23 -18.30
N ILE A 393 6.10 -28.54 -18.47
CA ILE A 393 6.04 -27.16 -18.99
C ILE A 393 5.90 -26.20 -17.82
N ALA A 394 6.73 -25.16 -17.76
CA ALA A 394 6.59 -24.10 -16.76
C ALA A 394 5.20 -23.45 -16.86
N PRO A 395 4.55 -23.10 -15.73
CA PRO A 395 3.20 -22.57 -15.77
C PRO A 395 3.16 -21.26 -16.57
N PRO A 396 2.39 -21.19 -17.67
CA PRO A 396 2.28 -19.97 -18.48
C PRO A 396 1.44 -18.91 -17.77
N THR A 397 1.39 -17.70 -18.31
CA THR A 397 0.51 -16.67 -17.74
C THR A 397 -0.97 -17.07 -17.90
N PRO A 398 -1.88 -16.65 -17.00
CA PRO A 398 -3.31 -17.01 -17.10
C PRO A 398 -3.95 -16.70 -18.47
N LYS A 399 -3.48 -15.64 -19.14
CA LYS A 399 -3.90 -15.25 -20.49
C LYS A 399 -3.49 -16.26 -21.56
N GLU A 400 -2.33 -16.90 -21.40
CA GLU A 400 -1.75 -17.85 -22.35
C GLU A 400 -2.16 -19.29 -22.06
N THR A 401 -2.49 -19.62 -20.80
CA THR A 401 -2.88 -20.96 -20.36
C THR A 401 -3.88 -21.66 -21.28
N PRO A 402 -4.99 -21.03 -21.74
CA PRO A 402 -5.93 -21.70 -22.64
C PRO A 402 -5.31 -22.18 -23.96
N ASN A 403 -4.42 -21.37 -24.54
CA ASN A 403 -3.76 -21.69 -25.81
C ASN A 403 -2.77 -22.83 -25.63
N VAL A 404 -1.95 -22.77 -24.57
CA VAL A 404 -0.94 -23.81 -24.29
C VAL A 404 -1.62 -25.14 -23.95
N VAL A 405 -2.70 -25.13 -23.16
CA VAL A 405 -3.49 -26.33 -22.85
C VAL A 405 -4.04 -26.96 -24.13
N LYS A 406 -4.59 -26.15 -25.05
CA LYS A 406 -5.12 -26.62 -26.32
C LYS A 406 -4.01 -27.25 -27.19
N GLU A 407 -2.93 -26.51 -27.42
CA GLU A 407 -1.81 -26.97 -28.25
C GLU A 407 -1.24 -28.31 -27.75
N ILE A 408 -1.02 -28.42 -26.44
CA ILE A 408 -0.38 -29.61 -25.85
C ILE A 408 -1.37 -30.76 -25.72
N PHE A 409 -2.48 -30.57 -24.99
CA PHE A 409 -3.33 -31.68 -24.60
C PHE A 409 -4.41 -32.03 -25.63
N VAL A 410 -4.82 -31.08 -26.48
CA VAL A 410 -5.82 -31.33 -27.53
C VAL A 410 -5.14 -31.66 -28.86
N ASP A 411 -4.27 -30.77 -29.35
CA ASP A 411 -3.74 -30.89 -30.71
C ASP A 411 -2.60 -31.92 -30.83
N LYS A 412 -1.60 -31.80 -29.94
CA LYS A 412 -0.39 -32.64 -29.97
C LYS A 412 -0.60 -34.01 -29.34
N GLU A 413 -1.02 -34.05 -28.09
CA GLU A 413 -1.15 -35.30 -27.31
C GLU A 413 -2.51 -35.98 -27.52
N LYS A 414 -3.54 -35.23 -27.93
CA LYS A 414 -4.92 -35.73 -28.13
C LYS A 414 -5.49 -36.44 -26.89
N MET A 415 -5.12 -35.96 -25.71
CA MET A 415 -5.54 -36.49 -24.41
C MET A 415 -6.70 -35.71 -23.78
N LEU A 416 -7.06 -34.55 -24.34
CA LEU A 416 -8.16 -33.70 -23.89
C LEU A 416 -9.09 -33.36 -25.06
N GLU A 417 -10.40 -33.36 -24.80
CA GLU A 417 -11.43 -33.02 -25.77
C GLU A 417 -11.56 -31.50 -25.95
N GLN A 418 -11.85 -31.04 -27.18
CA GLN A 418 -11.93 -29.60 -27.52
C GLN A 418 -12.87 -28.82 -26.58
N LYS A 419 -14.02 -29.40 -26.21
CA LYS A 419 -15.00 -28.74 -25.31
C LYS A 419 -14.39 -28.24 -24.00
N TYR A 420 -13.38 -28.93 -23.46
CA TYR A 420 -12.76 -28.57 -22.20
C TYR A 420 -11.76 -27.42 -22.37
N ALA A 421 -11.07 -27.34 -23.50
CA ALA A 421 -10.27 -26.16 -23.85
C ALA A 421 -11.17 -24.93 -24.05
N ASP A 422 -12.36 -25.11 -24.62
CA ASP A 422 -13.32 -24.03 -24.83
C ASP A 422 -13.89 -23.49 -23.50
N ILE A 423 -14.18 -24.36 -22.52
CA ILE A 423 -14.59 -23.95 -21.16
C ILE A 423 -13.51 -23.07 -20.52
N LEU A 424 -12.25 -23.50 -20.56
CA LEU A 424 -11.13 -22.73 -20.03
C LEU A 424 -11.00 -21.37 -20.74
N ALA A 425 -11.13 -21.32 -22.06
CA ALA A 425 -11.07 -20.08 -22.83
C ALA A 425 -12.25 -19.14 -22.51
N LYS A 426 -13.47 -19.67 -22.35
CA LYS A 426 -14.68 -18.93 -21.96
C LYS A 426 -14.49 -18.23 -20.62
N VAL A 427 -14.02 -18.95 -19.59
CA VAL A 427 -13.78 -18.40 -18.24
C VAL A 427 -12.74 -17.28 -18.27
N VAL A 428 -11.63 -17.45 -19.00
CA VAL A 428 -10.61 -16.40 -19.15
C VAL A 428 -11.14 -15.19 -19.93
N GLY A 429 -12.01 -15.42 -20.92
CA GLY A 429 -12.67 -14.36 -21.67
C GLY A 429 -13.56 -13.49 -20.78
N ILE A 430 -14.38 -14.11 -19.94
CA ILE A 430 -15.27 -13.40 -19.00
C ILE A 430 -14.46 -12.51 -18.05
N TYR A 431 -13.35 -13.03 -17.49
CA TYR A 431 -12.46 -12.24 -16.63
C TYR A 431 -11.93 -11.00 -17.35
N LYS A 432 -11.43 -11.15 -18.57
CA LYS A 432 -10.88 -10.01 -19.35
C LYS A 432 -11.95 -9.01 -19.76
N ASP A 433 -13.12 -9.49 -20.15
CA ASP A 433 -14.22 -8.61 -20.51
C ASP A 433 -14.75 -7.83 -19.29
N TYR A 434 -14.63 -8.40 -18.09
CA TYR A 434 -14.86 -7.69 -16.83
C TYR A 434 -13.74 -6.68 -16.52
N GLU A 435 -12.46 -7.09 -16.62
CA GLU A 435 -11.28 -6.23 -16.42
C GLU A 435 -11.29 -5.00 -17.36
N HIS A 436 -11.77 -5.18 -18.59
CA HIS A 436 -11.93 -4.11 -19.58
C HIS A 436 -13.28 -3.39 -19.53
N GLU A 437 -14.06 -3.57 -18.46
CA GLU A 437 -15.37 -2.96 -18.21
C GLU A 437 -16.42 -3.18 -19.32
N LYS A 438 -16.23 -4.19 -20.18
CA LYS A 438 -17.20 -4.55 -21.23
C LYS A 438 -18.42 -5.25 -20.63
N ILE A 439 -18.22 -6.02 -19.57
CA ILE A 439 -19.28 -6.69 -18.81
C ILE A 439 -19.34 -6.06 -17.43
N LYS A 440 -20.49 -5.46 -17.09
CA LYS A 440 -20.71 -4.84 -15.76
C LYS A 440 -21.41 -5.76 -14.78
N THR A 441 -22.14 -6.77 -15.26
CA THR A 441 -22.93 -7.64 -14.40
C THR A 441 -23.06 -9.02 -15.02
N ILE A 442 -22.73 -10.03 -14.23
CA ILE A 442 -22.93 -11.44 -14.55
C ILE A 442 -24.21 -11.90 -13.84
N THR A 443 -25.10 -12.55 -14.59
CA THR A 443 -26.39 -13.00 -14.08
C THR A 443 -26.25 -14.30 -13.30
N GLY A 444 -27.18 -14.57 -12.36
CA GLY A 444 -27.19 -15.83 -11.61
C GLY A 444 -27.25 -17.06 -12.53
N THR A 445 -28.03 -17.01 -13.61
CA THR A 445 -28.10 -18.10 -14.60
C THR A 445 -26.76 -18.37 -15.28
N GLN A 446 -25.97 -17.33 -15.58
CA GLN A 446 -24.62 -17.51 -16.12
C GLN A 446 -23.67 -18.13 -15.10
N ILE A 447 -23.78 -17.76 -13.82
CA ILE A 447 -23.02 -18.38 -12.74
C ILE A 447 -23.34 -19.86 -12.61
N ASP A 448 -24.63 -20.24 -12.59
CA ASP A 448 -25.05 -21.64 -12.51
C ASP A 448 -24.50 -22.48 -13.67
N GLU A 449 -24.50 -21.91 -14.88
CA GLU A 449 -23.91 -22.54 -16.06
C GLU A 449 -22.40 -22.73 -15.92
N LEU A 450 -21.67 -21.67 -15.54
CA LEU A 450 -20.22 -21.72 -15.34
C LEU A 450 -19.83 -22.72 -14.24
N MET A 451 -20.59 -22.80 -13.14
CA MET A 451 -20.34 -23.76 -12.08
C MET A 451 -20.46 -25.20 -12.58
N ARG A 452 -21.49 -25.50 -13.40
CA ARG A 452 -21.68 -26.83 -13.98
C ARG A 452 -20.57 -27.19 -14.96
N GLU A 453 -20.19 -26.26 -15.83
CA GLU A 453 -19.10 -26.43 -16.79
C GLU A 453 -17.75 -26.65 -16.08
N THR A 454 -17.46 -25.83 -15.06
CA THR A 454 -16.25 -25.96 -14.24
C THR A 454 -16.22 -27.29 -13.49
N ALA A 455 -17.34 -27.77 -12.96
CA ALA A 455 -17.40 -29.09 -12.32
C ALA A 455 -17.07 -30.24 -13.30
N ASP A 456 -17.66 -30.23 -14.51
CA ASP A 456 -17.32 -31.21 -15.58
C ASP A 456 -15.84 -31.11 -15.98
N TYR A 457 -15.34 -29.88 -16.14
CA TYR A 457 -13.95 -29.61 -16.48
C TYR A 457 -12.97 -30.19 -15.45
N ILE A 458 -13.17 -29.91 -14.16
CA ILE A 458 -12.31 -30.41 -13.08
C ILE A 458 -12.37 -31.93 -12.97
N ALA A 459 -13.55 -32.54 -13.13
CA ALA A 459 -13.68 -33.99 -13.16
C ALA A 459 -12.87 -34.60 -14.31
N ARG A 460 -12.85 -33.96 -15.48
CA ARG A 460 -12.02 -34.41 -16.61
C ARG A 460 -10.53 -34.20 -16.37
N LEU A 461 -10.13 -33.08 -15.79
CA LEU A 461 -8.73 -32.78 -15.51
C LEU A 461 -8.11 -33.81 -14.56
N LYS A 462 -8.87 -34.32 -13.58
CA LYS A 462 -8.41 -35.42 -12.72
C LYS A 462 -8.08 -36.68 -13.52
N LYS A 463 -8.93 -37.06 -14.47
CA LYS A 463 -8.64 -38.20 -15.37
C LYS A 463 -7.43 -37.93 -16.26
N LEU A 464 -7.28 -36.69 -16.76
CA LEU A 464 -6.12 -36.30 -17.56
C LEU A 464 -4.83 -36.36 -16.73
N MET A 465 -4.87 -35.95 -15.47
CA MET A 465 -3.75 -36.05 -14.53
C MET A 465 -3.24 -37.49 -14.43
N GLU A 466 -4.14 -38.45 -14.19
CA GLU A 466 -3.80 -39.88 -14.11
C GLU A 466 -3.16 -40.39 -15.40
N GLN A 467 -3.66 -39.96 -16.56
CA GLN A 467 -3.11 -40.32 -17.86
C GLN A 467 -1.70 -39.75 -18.07
N ILE A 468 -1.46 -38.48 -17.71
CA ILE A 468 -0.14 -37.84 -17.80
C ILE A 468 0.84 -38.51 -16.85
N GLU A 469 0.45 -38.76 -15.60
CA GLU A 469 1.31 -39.46 -14.64
C GLU A 469 1.71 -40.85 -15.11
N LYS A 470 0.75 -41.60 -15.66
CA LYS A 470 1.04 -42.91 -16.25
C LYS A 470 2.06 -42.74 -17.37
N LYS A 471 1.86 -41.82 -18.31
CA LYS A 471 2.78 -41.60 -19.43
C LYS A 471 4.20 -41.21 -18.97
N ALA A 472 4.31 -40.35 -17.96
CA ALA A 472 5.57 -39.92 -17.40
C ALA A 472 6.33 -41.07 -16.70
N ARG A 473 5.61 -41.96 -16.02
CA ARG A 473 6.18 -43.17 -15.41
C ARG A 473 6.71 -44.15 -16.46
N GLU A 474 6.01 -44.37 -17.57
CA GLU A 474 6.49 -45.28 -18.64
C GLU A 474 7.82 -44.77 -19.21
N ARG A 475 7.86 -43.47 -19.51
CA ARG A 475 9.06 -42.81 -20.03
C ARG A 475 10.24 -42.93 -19.08
N THR A 476 10.01 -42.69 -17.79
CA THR A 476 11.06 -42.82 -16.76
C THR A 476 11.65 -44.23 -16.72
N VAL A 477 10.80 -45.27 -16.71
CA VAL A 477 11.28 -46.67 -16.67
C VAL A 477 12.06 -47.03 -17.95
N SER A 478 11.58 -46.58 -19.11
CA SER A 478 12.31 -46.79 -20.37
C SER A 478 13.66 -46.09 -20.38
N ASP A 479 13.70 -44.80 -20.03
CA ASP A 479 14.91 -43.99 -20.02
C ASP A 479 15.96 -44.55 -19.05
N LEU A 480 15.54 -45.02 -17.86
CA LEU A 480 16.44 -45.67 -16.90
C LEU A 480 17.06 -46.95 -17.47
N SER A 481 16.25 -47.79 -18.11
CA SER A 481 16.75 -49.03 -18.73
C SER A 481 17.71 -48.72 -19.88
N ASP A 482 17.37 -47.78 -20.76
CA ASP A 482 18.17 -47.44 -21.94
C ASP A 482 19.53 -46.82 -21.54
N ASN A 483 19.52 -45.95 -20.52
CA ASN A 483 20.74 -45.38 -19.94
C ASN A 483 21.63 -46.46 -19.31
N LEU A 484 21.04 -47.41 -18.58
CA LEU A 484 21.76 -48.51 -17.96
C LEU A 484 22.40 -49.41 -19.02
N PHE A 485 21.67 -49.78 -20.08
CA PHE A 485 22.22 -50.54 -21.20
C PHE A 485 23.36 -49.81 -21.90
N THR A 486 23.23 -48.48 -22.08
CA THR A 486 24.29 -47.66 -22.65
C THR A 486 25.56 -47.68 -21.78
N LEU A 487 25.41 -47.60 -20.44
CA LEU A 487 26.52 -47.68 -19.50
C LEU A 487 27.21 -49.05 -19.56
N ILE A 488 26.45 -50.15 -19.56
CA ILE A 488 26.99 -51.51 -19.66
C ILE A 488 27.72 -51.72 -20.99
N THR A 489 27.13 -51.27 -22.10
CA THR A 489 27.73 -51.32 -23.44
C THR A 489 29.07 -50.59 -23.47
N THR A 490 29.14 -49.42 -22.83
CA THR A 490 30.38 -48.62 -22.71
C THR A 490 31.42 -49.35 -21.88
N ILE A 491 31.05 -49.91 -20.72
CA ILE A 491 31.98 -50.64 -19.84
C ILE A 491 32.54 -51.88 -20.53
N LEU A 492 31.72 -52.61 -21.28
CA LEU A 492 32.11 -53.84 -21.98
C LEU A 492 32.69 -53.60 -23.37
N ASN A 493 32.87 -52.34 -23.80
CA ASN A 493 33.34 -51.97 -25.14
C ASN A 493 32.56 -52.68 -26.27
N LEU A 494 31.25 -52.74 -26.14
CA LEU A 494 30.35 -53.34 -27.14
C LEU A 494 29.91 -52.31 -28.17
N ASP A 495 29.47 -52.78 -29.34
CA ASP A 495 28.84 -51.90 -30.32
C ASP A 495 27.52 -51.35 -29.73
N LYS A 496 27.23 -50.08 -29.95
CA LYS A 496 25.96 -49.46 -29.57
C LYS A 496 24.74 -50.15 -30.19
N LYS A 497 24.92 -50.92 -31.26
CA LYS A 497 23.87 -51.71 -31.92
C LYS A 497 23.71 -53.13 -31.36
N THR A 498 24.50 -53.53 -30.38
CA THR A 498 24.40 -54.88 -29.79
C THR A 498 23.01 -55.09 -29.17
N PRO A 499 22.31 -56.21 -29.48
CA PRO A 499 20.98 -56.47 -28.91
C PRO A 499 21.01 -56.57 -27.38
N GLU A 500 19.96 -56.08 -26.70
CA GLU A 500 19.85 -56.11 -25.22
C GLU A 500 20.09 -57.52 -24.64
N GLN A 501 19.59 -58.57 -25.30
CA GLN A 501 19.79 -59.96 -24.89
C GLN A 501 21.27 -60.39 -24.90
N GLU A 502 22.03 -59.92 -25.90
CA GLU A 502 23.45 -60.20 -26.01
C GLU A 502 24.24 -59.39 -24.96
N ILE A 503 23.84 -58.15 -24.69
CA ILE A 503 24.42 -57.33 -23.62
C ILE A 503 24.24 -58.03 -22.26
N VAL A 504 23.04 -58.56 -21.96
CA VAL A 504 22.79 -59.30 -20.71
C VAL A 504 23.64 -60.57 -20.61
N ARG A 505 23.81 -61.31 -21.72
CA ARG A 505 24.69 -62.49 -21.72
C ARG A 505 26.14 -62.11 -21.40
N LYS A 506 26.67 -61.08 -22.06
CA LYS A 506 28.03 -60.59 -21.83
C LYS A 506 28.23 -59.99 -20.44
N PHE A 507 27.24 -59.26 -19.92
CA PHE A 507 27.23 -58.77 -18.54
C PHE A 507 27.42 -59.91 -17.54
N ASN A 508 26.66 -61.00 -17.70
CA ASN A 508 26.76 -62.17 -16.84
C ASN A 508 28.09 -62.92 -17.01
N SER A 509 28.57 -63.15 -18.22
CA SER A 509 29.81 -63.90 -18.45
C SER A 509 31.08 -63.11 -18.13
N GLU A 510 31.08 -61.80 -18.36
CA GLU A 510 32.30 -60.98 -18.24
C GLU A 510 32.40 -60.24 -16.91
N LEU A 511 31.30 -59.83 -16.28
CA LEU A 511 31.33 -59.10 -15.02
C LEU A 511 30.97 -59.99 -13.83
N ILE A 512 29.92 -60.80 -13.95
CA ILE A 512 29.42 -61.62 -12.83
C ILE A 512 30.25 -62.89 -12.66
N ALA A 513 30.43 -63.68 -13.73
CA ALA A 513 31.14 -64.96 -13.66
C ALA A 513 32.64 -64.80 -13.33
N LYS A 514 33.23 -63.65 -13.66
CA LYS A 514 34.61 -63.30 -13.28
C LYS A 514 34.73 -62.72 -11.86
N GLY A 515 33.62 -62.62 -11.11
CA GLY A 515 33.59 -62.10 -9.74
C GLY A 515 33.84 -60.59 -9.63
N LEU A 516 33.72 -59.85 -10.74
CA LEU A 516 33.95 -58.40 -10.78
C LEU A 516 32.73 -57.62 -10.26
N LEU A 517 31.54 -58.20 -10.42
CA LEU A 517 30.27 -57.75 -9.81
C LEU A 517 29.60 -58.93 -9.11
N SER A 518 28.69 -58.61 -8.18
CA SER A 518 28.03 -59.60 -7.34
C SER A 518 26.86 -60.28 -8.06
N LYS A 519 26.43 -61.48 -7.60
CA LYS A 519 25.21 -62.12 -8.13
C LYS A 519 23.94 -61.27 -7.92
N ARG A 520 23.95 -60.35 -6.95
CA ARG A 520 22.86 -59.40 -6.69
C ARG A 520 22.70 -58.42 -7.86
N ASP A 521 23.80 -57.97 -8.46
CA ASP A 521 23.80 -57.04 -9.60
C ASP A 521 23.10 -57.63 -10.84
N ALA A 522 23.25 -58.94 -11.07
CA ALA A 522 22.49 -59.66 -12.10
C ALA A 522 20.98 -59.67 -11.81
N GLY A 523 20.60 -59.80 -10.54
CA GLY A 523 19.20 -59.70 -10.10
C GLY A 523 18.62 -58.30 -10.31
N LEU A 524 19.39 -57.25 -9.99
CA LEU A 524 18.99 -55.86 -10.22
C LEU A 524 18.73 -55.59 -11.71
N LEU A 525 19.65 -56.02 -12.60
CA LEU A 525 19.47 -55.85 -14.05
C LEU A 525 18.22 -56.59 -14.57
N GLN A 526 17.99 -57.82 -14.11
CA GLN A 526 16.80 -58.60 -14.47
C GLN A 526 15.51 -57.95 -13.99
N ASN A 527 15.48 -57.40 -12.78
CA ASN A 527 14.33 -56.66 -12.25
C ASN A 527 14.00 -55.45 -13.11
N ILE A 528 15.02 -54.69 -13.55
CA ILE A 528 14.83 -53.50 -14.39
C ILE A 528 14.30 -53.88 -15.79
N ILE A 529 14.82 -54.95 -16.39
CA ILE A 529 14.34 -55.47 -17.69
C ILE A 529 12.89 -55.94 -17.58
N LYS A 530 12.61 -56.75 -16.56
CA LYS A 530 11.25 -57.24 -16.29
C LYS A 530 10.30 -56.07 -16.04
N ALA A 531 10.73 -55.06 -15.31
CA ALA A 531 9.94 -53.85 -15.10
C ALA A 531 9.64 -53.13 -16.42
N LYS A 532 10.61 -52.96 -17.33
CA LYS A 532 10.36 -52.39 -18.67
C LYS A 532 9.29 -53.16 -19.45
N GLU A 533 9.25 -54.48 -19.34
CA GLU A 533 8.24 -55.32 -19.99
C GLU A 533 6.87 -55.30 -19.29
N ASP A 534 6.86 -55.40 -17.97
CA ASP A 534 5.64 -55.38 -17.15
C ASP A 534 4.98 -53.99 -17.21
N TYR A 535 5.78 -52.94 -17.39
CA TYR A 535 5.29 -51.60 -17.67
C TYR A 535 4.51 -51.56 -19.00
N LYS A 536 5.09 -52.09 -20.08
CA LYS A 536 4.42 -52.16 -21.40
C LYS A 536 3.11 -52.94 -21.35
N LYS A 537 2.96 -53.86 -20.39
CA LYS A 537 1.75 -54.66 -20.14
C LYS A 537 0.79 -53.99 -19.14
N GLY A 538 1.11 -52.80 -18.62
CA GLY A 538 0.29 -52.05 -17.67
C GLY A 538 0.24 -52.65 -16.26
N LYS A 539 1.23 -53.45 -15.87
CA LYS A 539 1.22 -54.23 -14.62
C LYS A 539 1.96 -53.58 -13.44
N LEU A 540 2.68 -52.48 -13.67
CA LEU A 540 3.48 -51.82 -12.64
C LEU A 540 2.72 -50.75 -11.86
N ASP A 541 2.81 -50.80 -10.53
CA ASP A 541 2.31 -49.76 -9.64
C ASP A 541 3.39 -48.70 -9.30
N LYS A 542 3.00 -47.64 -8.57
CA LYS A 542 3.90 -46.55 -8.18
C LYS A 542 5.07 -47.03 -7.31
N ARG A 543 4.82 -47.95 -6.39
CA ARG A 543 5.82 -48.48 -5.46
C ARG A 543 6.86 -49.31 -6.20
N GLU A 544 6.41 -50.07 -7.19
CA GLU A 544 7.29 -50.88 -8.03
C GLU A 544 8.17 -50.01 -8.93
N VAL A 545 7.65 -48.90 -9.49
CA VAL A 545 8.48 -47.93 -10.24
C VAL A 545 9.56 -47.30 -9.36
N ASP A 546 9.23 -46.96 -8.11
CA ASP A 546 10.23 -46.41 -7.18
C ASP A 546 11.28 -47.46 -6.77
N ASN A 547 10.90 -48.73 -6.63
CA ASN A 547 11.85 -49.82 -6.43
C ASN A 547 12.80 -49.95 -7.64
N VAL A 548 12.28 -49.88 -8.86
CA VAL A 548 13.09 -49.93 -10.10
C VAL A 548 14.08 -48.76 -10.17
N ARG A 549 13.71 -47.56 -9.72
CA ARG A 549 14.66 -46.44 -9.57
C ARG A 549 15.78 -46.74 -8.59
N ARG A 550 15.47 -47.35 -7.44
CA ARG A 550 16.47 -47.71 -6.44
C ARG A 550 17.41 -48.80 -6.97
N ASP A 551 16.85 -49.83 -7.59
CA ASP A 551 17.60 -50.91 -8.23
C ASP A 551 18.53 -50.36 -9.32
N ALA A 552 18.02 -49.46 -10.17
CA ALA A 552 18.82 -48.81 -11.21
C ALA A 552 19.93 -47.94 -10.62
N SER A 553 19.66 -47.16 -9.58
CA SER A 553 20.67 -46.33 -8.92
C SER A 553 21.76 -47.17 -8.25
N GLU A 554 21.39 -48.27 -7.59
CA GLU A 554 22.34 -49.21 -6.96
C GLU A 554 23.25 -49.81 -8.02
N LEU A 555 22.67 -50.33 -9.11
CA LEU A 555 23.45 -50.95 -10.18
C LEU A 555 24.34 -49.94 -10.93
N VAL A 556 23.85 -48.71 -11.18
CA VAL A 556 24.68 -47.64 -11.77
C VAL A 556 25.86 -47.32 -10.87
N ASN A 557 25.67 -47.19 -9.55
CA ASN A 557 26.77 -46.94 -8.62
C ASN A 557 27.82 -48.06 -8.66
N ASN A 558 27.37 -49.32 -8.63
CA ASN A 558 28.27 -50.49 -8.68
C ASN A 558 29.04 -50.55 -10.02
N LEU A 559 28.37 -50.23 -11.13
CA LEU A 559 29.00 -50.17 -12.46
C LEU A 559 30.02 -49.04 -12.58
N VAL A 560 29.70 -47.86 -12.07
CA VAL A 560 30.61 -46.70 -12.06
C VAL A 560 31.82 -46.99 -11.17
N GLU A 561 31.61 -47.55 -9.98
CA GLU A 561 32.70 -47.95 -9.08
C GLU A 561 33.60 -49.00 -9.73
N TYR A 562 33.03 -50.02 -10.37
CA TYR A 562 33.81 -51.00 -11.12
C TYR A 562 34.60 -50.36 -12.26
N ALA A 563 33.99 -49.48 -13.04
CA ALA A 563 34.67 -48.79 -14.14
C ALA A 563 35.87 -47.96 -13.63
N GLN A 564 35.68 -47.22 -12.55
CA GLN A 564 36.73 -46.42 -11.90
C GLN A 564 37.84 -47.32 -11.33
N ARG A 565 37.51 -48.39 -10.61
CA ARG A 565 38.50 -49.35 -10.09
C ARG A 565 39.31 -50.00 -11.21
N ARG A 566 38.65 -50.36 -12.32
CA ARG A 566 39.33 -50.92 -13.50
C ARG A 566 40.32 -49.92 -14.10
N GLU A 567 39.94 -48.65 -14.19
CA GLU A 567 40.83 -47.58 -14.65
C GLU A 567 42.01 -47.37 -13.69
N LEU A 568 41.78 -47.35 -12.38
CA LEU A 568 42.82 -47.21 -11.37
C LEU A 568 43.81 -48.39 -11.37
N ILE A 569 43.32 -49.63 -11.42
CA ILE A 569 44.19 -50.82 -11.51
C ILE A 569 44.98 -50.81 -12.82
N ALA A 570 44.37 -50.34 -13.92
CA ALA A 570 45.08 -50.18 -15.18
C ALA A 570 46.14 -49.08 -15.12
N LEU A 571 45.95 -48.03 -14.31
CA LEU A 571 46.94 -46.98 -14.04
C LEU A 571 48.07 -47.50 -13.13
N GLU A 572 47.75 -48.18 -12.03
CA GLU A 572 48.73 -48.72 -11.07
C GLU A 572 49.64 -49.77 -11.71
N LYS A 573 49.10 -50.72 -12.48
CA LYS A 573 49.90 -51.70 -13.25
C LYS A 573 50.81 -51.06 -14.29
N LYS A 574 50.59 -49.78 -14.61
CA LYS A 574 51.32 -48.98 -15.59
C LYS A 574 52.13 -47.87 -14.90
N ARG A 575 52.41 -47.99 -13.59
CA ARG A 575 53.25 -47.03 -12.86
C ARG A 575 54.63 -47.62 -12.62
N ILE A 576 55.68 -46.85 -12.92
CA ILE A 576 57.05 -47.13 -12.50
C ILE A 576 57.45 -46.08 -11.47
N LEU A 577 58.02 -46.51 -10.35
CA LEU A 577 58.48 -45.60 -9.30
C LEU A 577 59.93 -45.20 -9.57
N ILE A 578 60.21 -43.90 -9.47
CA ILE A 578 61.58 -43.37 -9.56
C ILE A 578 61.95 -42.74 -8.22
N LYS A 579 63.05 -43.21 -7.63
CA LYS A 579 63.58 -42.67 -6.37
C LYS A 579 64.77 -41.76 -6.68
N TYR A 580 64.80 -40.56 -6.11
CA TYR A 580 65.88 -39.60 -6.34
C TYR A 580 66.15 -38.75 -5.09
N LYS A 581 67.32 -38.12 -5.04
CA LYS A 581 67.71 -37.25 -3.92
C LYS A 581 67.65 -35.78 -4.32
N GLU A 582 66.82 -35.02 -3.63
CA GLU A 582 66.73 -33.57 -3.77
C GLU A 582 67.04 -32.93 -2.41
N LYS A 583 68.11 -32.11 -2.33
CA LYS A 583 68.53 -31.43 -1.09
C LYS A 583 68.66 -32.38 0.12
N GLU A 584 69.32 -33.52 -0.09
CA GLU A 584 69.54 -34.62 0.88
C GLU A 584 68.31 -35.38 1.39
N LYS A 585 67.10 -35.06 0.90
CA LYS A 585 65.89 -35.84 1.19
C LYS A 585 65.61 -36.83 0.07
N SER A 586 65.29 -38.07 0.44
CA SER A 586 64.81 -39.09 -0.51
C SER A 586 63.39 -38.76 -0.93
N LYS A 587 63.16 -38.65 -2.24
CA LYS A 587 61.84 -38.43 -2.84
C LYS A 587 61.50 -39.55 -3.81
N GLU A 588 60.20 -39.73 -4.01
CA GLU A 588 59.65 -40.69 -4.97
C GLU A 588 58.83 -39.92 -6.01
N GLY A 589 59.03 -40.26 -7.27
CA GLY A 589 58.25 -39.80 -8.40
C GLY A 589 57.64 -40.98 -9.15
N GLU A 590 56.75 -40.68 -10.09
CA GLU A 590 56.05 -41.68 -10.89
C GLU A 590 56.31 -41.48 -12.38
N LEU A 591 56.54 -42.58 -13.09
CA LEU A 591 56.71 -42.62 -14.54
C LEU A 591 55.62 -43.47 -15.18
N PHE A 592 55.00 -42.95 -16.24
CA PHE A 592 53.98 -43.65 -17.03
C PHE A 592 54.42 -43.69 -18.50
N ALA A 593 54.69 -44.89 -19.01
CA ALA A 593 55.17 -45.06 -20.37
C ALA A 593 54.03 -45.30 -21.36
N THR A 594 54.09 -44.61 -22.50
CA THR A 594 53.13 -44.74 -23.60
C THR A 594 53.87 -44.95 -24.92
N LYS A 595 53.16 -45.26 -26.01
CA LYS A 595 53.75 -45.55 -27.33
C LYS A 595 54.71 -44.47 -27.85
N ASN A 596 54.47 -43.20 -27.52
CA ASN A 596 55.22 -42.06 -28.08
C ASN A 596 55.96 -41.23 -27.01
N PHE A 597 55.50 -41.28 -25.75
CA PHE A 597 56.03 -40.44 -24.68
C PHE A 597 56.12 -41.19 -23.35
N ILE A 598 57.06 -40.77 -22.48
CA ILE A 598 57.09 -41.15 -21.07
C ILE A 598 56.66 -39.95 -20.25
N PHE A 599 55.55 -40.07 -19.54
CA PHE A 599 55.07 -39.03 -18.64
C PHE A 599 55.74 -39.18 -17.28
N VAL A 600 56.05 -38.04 -16.67
CA VAL A 600 56.85 -37.91 -15.46
C VAL A 600 56.10 -37.06 -14.46
N ILE A 601 55.90 -37.61 -13.26
CA ILE A 601 55.36 -36.91 -12.10
C ILE A 601 56.48 -36.84 -11.06
N PRO A 602 57.11 -35.67 -10.85
CA PRO A 602 58.34 -35.61 -10.05
C PRO A 602 58.17 -35.87 -8.57
N ASP A 603 56.99 -35.66 -7.99
CA ASP A 603 56.75 -35.82 -6.55
C ASP A 603 55.43 -36.58 -6.36
N SER A 604 55.48 -37.77 -5.77
CA SER A 604 54.30 -38.62 -5.52
C SER A 604 53.50 -38.20 -4.29
N SER A 605 53.93 -37.16 -3.56
CA SER A 605 53.13 -36.60 -2.47
C SER A 605 51.86 -35.95 -3.03
N GLU A 606 50.70 -36.26 -2.46
CA GLU A 606 49.38 -35.73 -2.85
C GLU A 606 49.21 -34.22 -2.53
N THR A 607 50.15 -33.38 -2.98
CA THR A 607 50.08 -31.93 -2.86
C THR A 607 49.74 -31.32 -4.22
N LYS A 608 48.88 -30.28 -4.23
CA LYS A 608 48.45 -29.57 -5.45
C LYS A 608 49.61 -29.09 -6.34
N GLU A 609 50.77 -28.83 -5.75
CA GLU A 609 51.99 -28.38 -6.46
C GLU A 609 52.66 -29.48 -7.30
N ALA A 610 52.43 -30.76 -7.00
CA ALA A 610 52.98 -31.89 -7.78
C ALA A 610 52.23 -32.09 -9.11
N ILE A 611 50.92 -31.81 -9.12
CA ILE A 611 50.03 -31.98 -10.28
C ILE A 611 50.35 -30.96 -11.39
N GLU A 612 50.91 -29.80 -11.06
CA GLU A 612 51.29 -28.77 -12.04
C GLU A 612 52.65 -29.02 -12.72
N LYS A 613 53.41 -30.03 -12.27
CA LYS A 613 54.76 -30.34 -12.76
C LYS A 613 54.83 -31.59 -13.62
N ILE A 614 53.72 -32.03 -14.22
CA ILE A 614 53.70 -33.18 -15.12
C ILE A 614 54.49 -32.83 -16.38
N GLN A 615 55.48 -33.65 -16.71
CA GLN A 615 56.27 -33.52 -17.92
C GLN A 615 56.12 -34.77 -18.77
N LYS A 616 56.38 -34.67 -20.08
CA LYS A 616 56.43 -35.81 -20.99
C LYS A 616 57.72 -35.79 -21.78
N ILE A 617 58.36 -36.95 -21.92
CA ILE A 617 59.62 -37.15 -22.63
C ILE A 617 59.33 -37.88 -23.93
N SER A 618 59.71 -37.30 -25.07
CA SER A 618 59.62 -37.97 -26.38
C SER A 618 60.66 -39.10 -26.53
N LYS A 619 60.49 -40.00 -27.50
CA LYS A 619 61.50 -41.04 -27.84
C LYS A 619 62.90 -40.49 -28.17
N GLU A 620 62.99 -39.22 -28.57
CA GLU A 620 64.24 -38.49 -28.87
C GLU A 620 64.87 -37.79 -27.64
N GLY A 621 64.31 -37.97 -26.42
CA GLY A 621 64.84 -37.36 -25.19
C GLY A 621 64.44 -35.89 -24.94
N LYS A 622 63.55 -35.30 -25.76
CA LYS A 622 63.02 -33.94 -25.50
C LYS A 622 61.98 -33.95 -24.38
N ILE A 623 62.15 -33.03 -23.42
CA ILE A 623 61.25 -32.82 -22.27
C ILE A 623 60.23 -31.72 -22.62
N LEU A 624 58.95 -32.02 -22.49
CA LEU A 624 57.83 -31.13 -22.76
C LEU A 624 56.92 -31.03 -21.52
N ALA A 625 56.24 -29.90 -21.34
CA ALA A 625 55.19 -29.79 -20.34
C ALA A 625 53.97 -30.64 -20.75
N SER A 626 53.21 -31.13 -19.77
CA SER A 626 52.04 -31.98 -19.96
C SER A 626 51.00 -31.72 -18.87
N SER A 627 49.76 -32.15 -19.08
CA SER A 627 48.69 -32.09 -18.08
C SER A 627 48.20 -33.47 -17.62
N ARG A 628 47.35 -33.48 -16.60
CA ARG A 628 46.69 -34.68 -16.08
C ARG A 628 45.73 -35.27 -17.10
N GLU A 629 45.01 -34.44 -17.85
CA GLU A 629 44.10 -34.88 -18.90
C GLU A 629 44.85 -35.56 -20.05
N GLU A 630 46.01 -35.01 -20.45
CA GLU A 630 46.86 -35.63 -21.49
C GLU A 630 47.41 -36.99 -21.04
N LEU A 631 47.81 -37.12 -19.78
CA LEU A 631 48.27 -38.38 -19.19
C LEU A 631 47.16 -39.44 -19.19
N ILE A 632 45.96 -39.08 -18.71
CA ILE A 632 44.81 -40.00 -18.66
C ILE A 632 44.46 -40.50 -20.07
N GLU A 633 44.46 -39.61 -21.06
CA GLU A 633 44.14 -39.99 -22.44
C GLU A 633 45.22 -40.89 -23.04
N ALA A 634 46.50 -40.57 -22.82
CA ALA A 634 47.61 -41.34 -23.36
C ALA A 634 47.69 -42.76 -22.77
N VAL A 635 47.33 -42.95 -21.49
CA VAL A 635 47.34 -44.26 -20.81
C VAL A 635 46.23 -45.20 -21.30
N LYS A 636 45.13 -44.67 -21.86
CA LYS A 636 44.04 -45.48 -22.46
C LYS A 636 44.46 -46.20 -23.75
N THR A 637 45.42 -45.64 -24.49
CA THR A 637 45.70 -45.97 -25.91
C THR A 637 46.83 -46.97 -26.20
N VAL A 638 47.27 -47.79 -25.23
CA VAL A 638 48.29 -48.90 -25.35
C VAL A 638 49.68 -48.58 -24.76
N TRP A 639 50.23 -49.57 -24.02
CA TRP A 639 51.60 -49.65 -23.50
C TRP A 639 52.44 -50.62 -24.38
N GLU A 640 53.72 -50.33 -24.64
CA GLU A 640 54.68 -51.30 -25.21
C GLU A 640 55.20 -52.21 -24.08
N GLU A 641 54.85 -53.51 -24.03
CA GLU A 641 55.10 -54.45 -22.89
C GLU A 641 56.53 -54.47 -22.32
N LYS A 642 57.51 -53.90 -23.03
CA LYS A 642 58.86 -53.65 -22.53
C LYS A 642 59.18 -52.17 -22.67
N LEU A 643 59.32 -51.48 -21.54
CA LEU A 643 59.87 -50.12 -21.51
C LEU A 643 61.28 -50.14 -22.10
N LYS A 644 61.43 -49.63 -23.33
CA LYS A 644 62.76 -49.42 -23.93
C LYS A 644 63.28 -48.05 -23.52
N LEU A 645 64.02 -48.01 -22.43
CA LEU A 645 64.82 -46.84 -22.06
C LEU A 645 66.06 -46.81 -22.95
N ASN A 646 66.06 -45.96 -23.98
CA ASN A 646 67.27 -45.63 -24.72
C ASN A 646 68.11 -44.62 -23.91
N THR A 647 69.36 -44.44 -24.33
CA THR A 647 70.33 -43.55 -23.69
C THR A 647 69.78 -42.12 -23.58
N GLU A 648 69.08 -41.65 -24.61
CA GLU A 648 68.51 -40.30 -24.68
C GLU A 648 67.40 -40.06 -23.64
N ILE A 649 66.56 -41.07 -23.36
CA ILE A 649 65.54 -40.99 -22.31
C ILE A 649 66.18 -41.03 -20.91
N LEU A 650 67.21 -41.85 -20.70
CA LEU A 650 67.93 -41.91 -19.42
C LEU A 650 68.65 -40.60 -19.10
N GLU A 651 69.24 -39.95 -20.12
CA GLU A 651 69.81 -38.62 -19.97
C GLU A 651 68.76 -37.55 -19.66
N ALA A 652 67.58 -37.63 -20.30
CA ALA A 652 66.46 -36.73 -20.02
C ALA A 652 65.95 -36.90 -18.58
N LEU A 653 65.82 -38.14 -18.09
CA LEU A 653 65.48 -38.42 -16.69
C LEU A 653 66.57 -37.92 -15.74
N GLY A 654 67.85 -38.05 -16.12
CA GLY A 654 68.99 -37.50 -15.36
C GLY A 654 68.98 -35.98 -15.27
N LYS A 655 68.51 -35.28 -16.30
CA LYS A 655 68.31 -33.82 -16.27
C LYS A 655 67.16 -33.40 -15.35
N ILE A 656 66.12 -34.22 -15.22
CA ILE A 656 64.96 -33.93 -14.35
C ILE A 656 65.26 -34.26 -12.89
N PHE A 657 65.91 -35.41 -12.62
CA PHE A 657 66.02 -35.98 -11.27
C PHE A 657 67.45 -36.07 -10.71
N GLY A 658 68.48 -35.79 -11.51
CA GLY A 658 69.89 -35.95 -11.10
C GLY A 658 70.28 -37.43 -10.97
N LYS A 659 70.78 -37.84 -9.80
CA LYS A 659 71.02 -39.28 -9.50
C LYS A 659 69.70 -39.91 -9.08
N PHE A 660 69.27 -40.93 -9.82
CA PHE A 660 68.01 -41.62 -9.59
C PHE A 660 68.17 -43.14 -9.65
N GLU A 661 67.21 -43.83 -9.04
CA GLU A 661 67.04 -45.28 -9.05
C GLU A 661 65.63 -45.60 -9.53
N LEU A 662 65.50 -46.56 -10.46
CA LEU A 662 64.20 -47.03 -10.92
C LEU A 662 63.78 -48.25 -10.10
N ALA A 663 62.62 -48.15 -9.47
CA ALA A 663 61.94 -49.26 -8.83
C ALA A 663 60.79 -49.70 -9.76
N MET A 664 61.00 -50.81 -10.45
CA MET A 664 60.00 -51.44 -11.32
C MET A 664 59.14 -52.45 -10.57
#